data_AF-A0A350R0Q7-F1
#
_entry.id   AF-A0A350R0Q7-F1
#
_cell.length_a   1.000
_cell.length_b   1.000
_cell.length_c   1.000
_cell.angle_alpha   90.00
_cell.angle_beta   90.00
_cell.angle_gamma   90.00
#
_symmetry.space_group_name_H-M   'P 1'
#
loop_
_entity.id
_entity.type
_entity.pdbx_description
1 polymer ?
#
loop_
_entity_poly.entity_id
_entity_poly.type
_entity_poly.pdbx_seq_one_letter_code
_entity_poly.pdbx_strand_id
1 'polypeptide(L)'
;MLELLDWRLTWDLADAVIALAVLGLSVYLSRKTWLRSGKKNSVLALECLRFLTVFMILATLLNPEQLEQLDKKGEPEIVCLLDVSGSMSTLDVIDSNGSVESRIDWARKSLDSDWKRKLEQNSTLTVRNFSSQSGTQATNLSMALGDTLEGTGNLKAVLFLSDGDSNDGPSILSLAGKCRSSGVPVYSIRVGSPKPLPDLALEDAFAPSFALQEEKITINYRISNAFDTRQKSSLKLLANEQVVSQKPVLLPASEEIAGSIAWLPPGEGDYDLKLTLDRVPGESLPGNNERILTTRVENKIIKALLVDSFPRWEYRFLRNALERDPGVDMKCVLFHPGMAPGEGKGYLPGFPQSKDDLASFDVVFLGDVGLGENELNEEQCENLANLIRLQASGLVFLPGRRGRQLTLSDSPVEELLPVVYDPEKPTGLGTSNPSGLQLTARGKDHWLTNLRGAGEPDRQFWERLPGFHWSAIVRKSRPGSEVLAVHSNFRNDWGRMPTLAIRYAGAGKTLYLGSDAAWRWRRGVEDKYHYRFWSQVVRWMAHGRYLAEKEGIRVIPDPERPKAGEKVFVRAIVLDQAGFPLEEGEVRGLIAHPGGQTENLLFNPAEEGPGVYLASFKAREAGPLEMKVTAEPAERELSLTLS
;
A
#
# COMPACT_ATOMS: atom_id res chain seq x y z
N MET A 1 -37.95 46.31 30.82
CA MET A 1 -36.57 45.97 31.21
C MET A 1 -36.06 47.10 32.10
N LEU A 2 -35.81 46.81 33.38
CA LEU A 2 -35.33 47.78 34.36
C LEU A 2 -33.95 47.30 34.80
N GLU A 3 -32.91 48.04 34.43
CA GLU A 3 -31.56 47.81 34.96
C GLU A 3 -31.41 48.61 36.26
N LEU A 4 -31.21 47.91 37.37
CA LEU A 4 -31.00 48.52 38.68
C LEU A 4 -29.76 47.86 39.29
N LEU A 5 -28.70 48.64 39.49
CA LEU A 5 -27.45 48.22 40.16
C LEU A 5 -26.87 46.88 39.64
N ASP A 6 -26.52 46.76 38.36
CA ASP A 6 -25.86 45.57 37.77
C ASP A 6 -26.66 44.25 37.82
N TRP A 7 -27.91 44.29 38.26
CA TRP A 7 -28.85 43.17 38.19
C TRP A 7 -29.75 43.31 36.97
N ARG A 8 -29.78 42.25 36.15
CA ARG A 8 -30.74 42.10 35.07
C ARG A 8 -31.93 41.31 35.56
N LEU A 9 -33.09 41.96 35.49
CA LEU A 9 -34.37 41.34 35.78
C LEU A 9 -35.04 41.04 34.44
N THR A 10 -35.10 39.75 34.09
CA THR A 10 -35.68 39.22 32.85
C THR A 10 -37.21 39.19 32.88
N TRP A 11 -37.82 40.25 33.44
CA TRP A 11 -39.26 40.29 33.64
C TRP A 11 -39.96 40.68 32.35
N ASP A 12 -40.90 39.85 31.91
CA ASP A 12 -41.95 40.32 31.03
C ASP A 12 -43.00 41.09 31.85
N LEU A 13 -43.74 41.99 31.21
CA LEU A 13 -44.73 42.85 31.89
C LEU A 13 -45.83 41.99 32.54
N ALA A 14 -46.12 40.83 31.97
CA ALA A 14 -47.04 39.83 32.51
C ALA A 14 -46.56 39.24 33.85
N ASP A 15 -45.28 38.89 33.97
CA ASP A 15 -44.72 38.25 35.17
C ASP A 15 -44.74 39.20 36.37
N ALA A 16 -44.42 40.48 36.12
CA ALA A 16 -44.50 41.51 37.15
C ALA A 16 -45.94 41.72 37.65
N VAL A 17 -46.93 41.69 36.74
CA VAL A 17 -48.35 41.81 37.09
C VAL A 17 -48.83 40.58 37.89
N ILE A 18 -48.41 39.38 37.51
CA ILE A 18 -48.74 38.14 38.25
C ILE A 18 -48.12 38.17 39.64
N ALA A 19 -46.84 38.53 39.76
CA ALA A 19 -46.15 38.64 41.05
C ALA A 19 -46.84 39.65 41.98
N LEU A 20 -47.21 40.83 41.45
CA LEU A 20 -47.95 41.85 42.21
C LEU A 20 -49.35 41.37 42.62
N ALA A 21 -50.05 40.64 41.75
CA ALA A 21 -51.36 40.08 42.07
C ALA A 21 -51.27 39.01 43.18
N VAL A 22 -50.26 38.13 43.13
CA VAL A 22 -50.03 37.10 44.16
C VAL A 22 -49.62 37.74 45.50
N LEU A 23 -48.74 38.74 45.49
CA LEU A 23 -48.38 39.49 46.69
C LEU A 23 -49.59 40.24 47.28
N GLY A 24 -50.38 40.91 46.43
CA GLY A 24 -51.60 41.61 46.84
C GLY A 24 -52.65 40.67 47.44
N LEU A 25 -52.84 39.51 46.82
CA LEU A 25 -53.74 38.47 47.34
C LEU A 25 -53.23 37.89 48.67
N SER A 26 -51.92 37.65 48.78
CA SER A 26 -51.28 37.19 50.03
C SER A 26 -51.53 38.18 51.17
N VAL A 27 -51.28 39.48 50.96
CA VAL A 27 -51.57 40.53 51.95
C VAL A 27 -53.05 40.59 52.31
N TYR A 28 -53.94 40.49 51.32
CA TYR A 28 -55.39 40.51 51.55
C TYR A 28 -55.85 39.32 52.41
N LEU A 29 -55.38 38.11 52.09
CA LEU A 29 -55.70 36.89 52.84
C LEU A 29 -55.13 36.94 54.25
N SER A 30 -53.86 37.32 54.39
CA SER A 30 -53.19 37.49 55.69
C SER A 30 -53.91 38.52 56.57
N ARG A 31 -54.34 39.64 56.00
CA ARG A 31 -55.15 40.65 56.71
C ARG A 31 -56.51 40.12 57.14
N LYS A 32 -57.20 39.35 56.27
CA LYS A 32 -58.52 38.76 56.57
C LYS A 32 -58.43 37.70 57.66
N THR A 33 -57.39 36.87 57.65
CA THR A 33 -57.11 35.86 58.68
C THR A 33 -56.80 36.51 60.02
N TRP A 34 -56.02 37.60 60.02
CA TRP A 34 -55.74 38.37 61.23
C TRP A 34 -56.98 39.05 61.83
N LEU A 35 -57.87 39.59 60.99
CA LEU A 35 -59.14 40.20 61.43
C LEU A 35 -60.11 39.16 62.00
N ARG A 36 -60.20 37.96 61.39
CA ARG A 36 -61.08 36.87 61.85
C ARG A 36 -60.62 36.18 63.14
N SER A 37 -59.32 36.23 63.43
CA SER A 37 -58.73 35.61 64.63
C SER A 37 -58.76 36.52 65.87
N GLY A 38 -59.48 37.64 65.82
CA GLY A 38 -59.61 38.58 66.93
C GLY A 38 -58.36 39.44 67.16
N LYS A 39 -57.56 39.71 66.11
CA LYS A 39 -56.34 40.53 66.15
C LYS A 39 -55.27 40.05 67.14
N LYS A 40 -55.14 38.73 67.33
CA LYS A 40 -54.06 38.17 68.17
C LYS A 40 -52.68 38.44 67.56
N ASN A 41 -51.73 38.91 68.36
CA ASN A 41 -50.36 39.22 67.92
C ASN A 41 -49.59 37.98 67.42
N SER A 42 -49.88 36.80 67.96
CA SER A 42 -49.28 35.54 67.51
C SER A 42 -49.68 35.18 66.08
N VAL A 43 -50.91 35.47 65.67
CA VAL A 43 -51.40 35.23 64.31
C VAL A 43 -50.79 36.24 63.33
N LEU A 44 -50.59 37.48 63.76
CA LEU A 44 -49.90 38.49 62.95
C LEU A 44 -48.46 38.06 62.62
N ALA A 45 -47.73 37.52 63.60
CA ALA A 45 -46.36 37.04 63.40
C ALA A 45 -46.30 35.90 62.37
N LEU A 46 -47.22 34.92 62.45
CA LEU A 46 -47.30 33.81 61.50
C LEU A 46 -47.69 34.27 60.08
N GLU A 47 -48.60 35.23 59.96
CA GLU A 47 -49.00 35.78 58.66
C GLU A 47 -47.91 36.65 58.04
N CYS A 48 -47.14 37.40 58.83
CA CYS A 48 -45.94 38.10 58.35
C CYS A 48 -44.88 37.11 57.84
N LEU A 49 -44.66 36.01 58.57
CA LEU A 49 -43.76 34.94 58.11
C LEU A 49 -44.25 34.33 56.79
N ARG A 50 -45.55 34.09 56.67
CA ARG A 50 -46.17 33.56 55.44
C ARG A 50 -45.99 34.50 54.26
N PHE A 51 -46.22 35.80 54.45
CA PHE A 51 -45.98 36.81 53.43
C PHE A 51 -44.51 36.85 53.02
N LEU A 52 -43.59 36.85 53.97
CA LEU A 52 -42.14 36.80 53.72
C LEU A 52 -41.75 35.56 52.90
N THR A 53 -42.34 34.40 53.21
CA THR A 53 -42.08 33.16 52.49
C THR A 53 -42.55 33.24 51.03
N VAL A 54 -43.77 33.74 50.80
CA VAL A 54 -44.30 33.95 49.45
C VAL A 54 -43.46 34.96 48.67
N PHE A 55 -43.02 36.03 49.33
CA PHE A 55 -42.13 37.03 48.73
C PHE A 55 -40.79 36.42 48.30
N MET A 56 -40.14 35.63 49.16
CA MET A 56 -38.86 34.99 48.82
C MET A 56 -39.01 33.98 47.67
N ILE A 57 -40.09 33.19 47.65
CA ILE A 57 -40.37 32.26 46.55
C ILE A 57 -40.52 33.02 45.23
N LEU A 58 -41.32 34.09 45.22
CA LEU A 58 -41.49 34.93 44.04
C LEU A 58 -40.17 35.58 43.60
N ALA A 59 -39.36 36.06 44.54
CA ALA A 59 -38.06 36.64 44.24
C ALA A 59 -37.10 35.62 43.58
N THR A 60 -37.12 34.36 44.02
CA THR A 60 -36.32 33.30 43.37
C THR A 60 -36.85 32.88 42.00
N LEU A 61 -38.18 32.83 41.82
CA LEU A 61 -38.82 32.53 40.52
C LEU A 61 -38.53 33.60 39.47
N LEU A 62 -38.34 34.84 39.91
CA LEU A 62 -38.01 35.98 39.06
C LEU A 62 -36.55 36.00 38.58
N ASN A 63 -35.78 34.95 38.88
CA ASN A 63 -34.42 34.66 38.39
C ASN A 63 -33.53 35.91 38.25
N PRO A 64 -33.16 36.58 39.36
CA PRO A 64 -32.30 37.74 39.29
C PRO A 64 -30.90 37.33 38.80
N GLU A 65 -30.47 37.86 37.65
CA GLU A 65 -29.16 37.58 37.07
C GLU A 65 -28.22 38.76 37.31
N GLN A 66 -27.05 38.50 37.88
CA GLN A 66 -25.98 39.51 37.97
C GLN A 66 -25.12 39.42 36.70
N LEU A 67 -25.01 40.53 35.96
CA LEU A 67 -24.20 40.59 34.74
C LEU A 67 -22.81 41.15 35.08
N GLU A 68 -21.80 40.27 35.13
CA GLU A 68 -20.41 40.71 35.10
C GLU A 68 -19.91 40.79 33.65
N GLN A 69 -19.75 42.01 33.14
CA GLN A 69 -19.04 42.24 31.87
C GLN A 69 -17.53 42.23 32.14
N LEU A 70 -16.88 41.11 31.83
CA LEU A 70 -15.43 40.99 31.83
C LEU A 70 -14.86 41.61 30.53
N ASP A 71 -14.55 42.91 30.55
CA ASP A 71 -13.78 43.56 29.49
C ASP A 71 -12.31 43.10 29.55
N LYS A 72 -11.99 42.03 28.81
CA LYS A 72 -10.61 41.60 28.61
C LYS A 72 -9.88 42.59 27.69
N LYS A 73 -9.21 43.58 28.28
CA LYS A 73 -8.25 44.47 27.60
C LYS A 73 -6.96 43.72 27.25
N GLY A 74 -7.02 42.81 26.28
CA GLY A 74 -5.84 42.31 25.56
C GLY A 74 -5.85 42.84 24.15
N GLU A 75 -4.69 43.15 23.58
CA GLU A 75 -4.61 43.36 22.13
C GLU A 75 -5.03 42.06 21.44
N PRO A 76 -5.90 42.13 20.42
CA PRO A 76 -6.31 40.93 19.69
C PRO A 76 -5.10 40.29 19.00
N GLU A 77 -4.95 38.98 19.15
CA GLU A 77 -3.86 38.22 18.54
C GLU A 77 -4.30 37.59 17.22
N ILE A 78 -3.48 37.72 16.18
CA ILE A 78 -3.62 36.99 14.92
C ILE A 78 -2.51 35.94 14.89
N VAL A 79 -2.88 34.67 14.76
CA VAL A 79 -1.89 33.59 14.66
C VAL A 79 -1.70 33.21 13.20
N CYS A 80 -0.47 33.31 12.73
CA CYS A 80 -0.05 32.88 11.40
C CYS A 80 0.62 31.51 11.47
N LEU A 81 -0.07 30.49 10.98
CA LEU A 81 0.40 29.12 10.88
C LEU A 81 1.18 28.95 9.57
N LEU A 82 2.50 28.80 9.69
CA LEU A 82 3.40 28.51 8.57
C LEU A 82 3.65 27.01 8.47
N ASP A 83 3.27 26.44 7.34
CA ASP A 83 3.53 25.05 7.03
C ASP A 83 5.02 24.85 6.70
N VAL A 84 5.68 23.92 7.41
CA VAL A 84 7.10 23.55 7.18
C VAL A 84 7.25 22.09 6.74
N SER A 85 6.18 21.49 6.25
CA SER A 85 6.19 20.13 5.71
C SER A 85 7.01 19.99 4.43
N GLY A 86 7.30 18.74 4.04
CA GLY A 86 8.08 18.40 2.86
C GLY A 86 7.46 18.90 1.57
N SER A 87 6.12 18.99 1.48
CA SER A 87 5.46 19.55 0.30
C SER A 87 5.80 21.04 0.09
N MET A 88 6.09 21.77 1.16
CA MET A 88 6.54 23.16 1.11
C MET A 88 7.99 23.33 0.63
N SER A 89 8.77 22.24 0.52
CA SER A 89 10.10 22.27 -0.11
C SER A 89 10.05 22.18 -1.65
N THR A 90 8.88 21.96 -2.22
CA THR A 90 8.67 21.89 -3.68
C THR A 90 9.11 23.19 -4.35
N LEU A 91 9.89 23.07 -5.41
CA LEU A 91 10.39 24.18 -6.24
C LEU A 91 9.38 24.50 -7.35
N ASP A 92 8.35 25.27 -7.06
CA ASP A 92 7.32 25.63 -8.04
C ASP A 92 6.90 27.10 -8.03
N VAL A 93 7.56 27.95 -7.23
CA VAL A 93 7.25 29.38 -7.17
C VAL A 93 8.29 30.16 -7.96
N ILE A 94 7.85 31.03 -8.85
CA ILE A 94 8.73 31.92 -9.62
C ILE A 94 8.88 33.22 -8.84
N ASP A 95 10.10 33.58 -8.46
CA ASP A 95 10.41 34.88 -7.86
C ASP A 95 10.26 36.00 -8.91
N SER A 96 10.11 37.24 -8.44
CA SER A 96 10.15 38.48 -9.22
C SER A 96 11.32 38.58 -10.22
N ASN A 97 12.43 37.89 -9.94
CA ASN A 97 13.62 37.82 -10.79
C ASN A 97 13.61 36.65 -11.81
N GLY A 98 12.56 35.83 -11.83
CA GLY A 98 12.41 34.69 -12.75
C GLY A 98 13.10 33.40 -12.29
N SER A 99 13.71 33.36 -11.10
CA SER A 99 14.26 32.14 -10.50
C SER A 99 13.17 31.29 -9.86
N VAL A 100 13.29 29.98 -9.97
CA VAL A 100 12.41 29.03 -9.27
C VAL A 100 12.88 28.88 -7.83
N GLU A 101 12.00 29.15 -6.89
CA GLU A 101 12.23 29.05 -5.45
C GLU A 101 11.26 28.06 -4.81
N SER A 102 11.59 27.62 -3.59
CA SER A 102 10.74 26.72 -2.83
C SER A 102 9.52 27.47 -2.28
N ARG A 103 8.40 26.76 -2.09
CA ARG A 103 7.19 27.32 -1.46
C ARG A 103 7.51 27.92 -0.09
N ILE A 104 8.35 27.26 0.72
CA ILE A 104 8.72 27.72 2.05
C ILE A 104 9.56 29.00 2.02
N ASP A 105 10.49 29.12 1.08
CA ASP A 105 11.33 30.32 0.94
C ASP A 105 10.48 31.52 0.52
N TRP A 106 9.56 31.32 -0.42
CA TRP A 106 8.59 32.34 -0.78
C TRP A 106 7.70 32.72 0.42
N ALA A 107 7.20 31.75 1.18
CA ALA A 107 6.35 32.01 2.33
C ALA A 107 7.09 32.82 3.41
N ARG A 108 8.36 32.50 3.68
CA ARG A 108 9.21 33.27 4.60
C ARG A 108 9.47 34.68 4.11
N LYS A 109 9.81 34.87 2.83
CA LYS A 109 9.98 36.21 2.24
C LYS A 109 8.69 37.02 2.27
N SER A 110 7.55 36.38 2.03
CA SER A 110 6.23 37.01 2.08
C SER A 110 5.89 37.51 3.49
N LEU A 111 6.30 36.79 4.54
CA LEU A 111 6.13 37.24 5.92
C LEU A 111 6.90 38.51 6.26
N ASP A 112 7.99 38.82 5.56
CA ASP A 112 8.78 40.05 5.76
C ASP A 112 8.23 41.27 5.00
N SER A 113 7.15 41.09 4.22
CA SER A 113 6.58 42.15 3.41
C SER A 113 5.62 43.08 4.16
N ASP A 114 5.23 44.18 3.52
CA ASP A 114 4.50 45.29 4.15
C ASP A 114 3.11 44.93 4.70
N TRP A 115 2.51 43.81 4.28
CA TRP A 115 1.19 43.39 4.80
C TRP A 115 1.27 42.99 6.29
N LYS A 116 2.37 42.38 6.73
CA LYS A 116 2.59 42.05 8.14
C LYS A 116 2.62 43.32 9.00
N ARG A 117 3.39 44.33 8.57
CA ARG A 117 3.48 45.63 9.25
C ARG A 117 2.12 46.32 9.38
N LYS A 118 1.24 46.19 8.39
CA LYS A 118 -0.12 46.73 8.44
C LYS A 118 -1.03 45.99 9.44
N LEU A 119 -0.84 44.68 9.60
CA LEU A 119 -1.60 43.89 10.59
C LEU A 119 -1.12 44.15 12.02
N GLU A 120 0.19 44.37 12.21
CA GLU A 120 0.80 44.67 13.51
C GLU A 120 0.36 46.03 14.08
N GLN A 121 -0.21 46.93 13.28
CA GLN A 121 -0.74 48.22 13.76
C GLN A 121 -1.95 48.10 14.68
N ASN A 122 -2.77 47.03 14.52
CA ASN A 122 -4.06 46.87 15.20
C ASN A 122 -4.21 45.52 15.92
N SER A 123 -3.15 44.71 15.95
CA SER A 123 -3.16 43.35 16.52
C SER A 123 -1.73 42.83 16.67
N THR A 124 -1.49 41.92 17.61
CA THR A 124 -0.23 41.18 17.71
C THR A 124 -0.24 40.03 16.70
N LEU A 125 0.77 39.93 15.82
CA LEU A 125 0.91 38.81 14.88
C LEU A 125 1.93 37.80 15.41
N THR A 126 1.49 36.58 15.72
CA THR A 126 2.37 35.49 16.15
C THR A 126 2.52 34.46 15.03
N VAL A 127 3.74 34.25 14.56
CA VAL A 127 4.02 33.18 13.57
C VAL A 127 4.36 31.89 14.30
N ARG A 128 3.65 30.80 13.99
CA ARG A 128 3.94 29.45 14.49
C ARG A 128 4.17 28.52 13.31
N ASN A 129 5.25 27.75 13.38
CA ASN A 129 5.54 26.73 12.38
C ASN A 129 4.82 25.44 12.76
N PHE A 130 4.31 24.70 11.78
CA PHE A 130 3.68 23.40 12.01
C PHE A 130 3.98 22.40 10.88
N SER A 131 3.88 21.11 11.21
CA SER A 131 3.92 19.99 10.26
C SER A 131 3.02 18.85 10.78
N SER A 132 3.57 17.66 11.08
CA SER A 132 2.90 16.56 11.77
C SER A 132 3.75 16.10 12.98
N GLN A 133 3.14 15.37 13.91
CA GLN A 133 3.86 14.63 14.95
C GLN A 133 4.86 13.62 14.36
N SER A 134 4.65 13.20 13.10
CA SER A 134 5.54 12.30 12.35
C SER A 134 6.73 13.02 11.69
N GLY A 135 6.93 14.32 11.96
CA GLY A 135 8.02 15.13 11.42
C GLY A 135 7.60 16.02 10.26
N THR A 136 8.54 16.32 9.35
CA THR A 136 8.29 17.17 8.17
C THR A 136 7.70 16.40 6.99
N GLN A 137 7.73 15.06 6.99
CA GLN A 137 7.22 14.22 5.89
C GLN A 137 5.69 14.10 5.84
N ALA A 138 5.00 14.64 6.84
CA ALA A 138 3.55 14.66 6.92
C ALA A 138 3.03 16.02 7.39
N THR A 139 1.80 16.33 7.01
CA THR A 139 1.16 17.62 7.24
C THR A 139 -0.20 17.41 7.91
N ASN A 140 -0.32 17.92 9.14
CA ASN A 140 -1.55 17.84 9.93
C ASN A 140 -2.12 19.23 10.20
N LEU A 141 -2.91 19.73 9.25
CA LEU A 141 -3.54 21.06 9.35
C LEU A 141 -4.56 21.14 10.48
N SER A 142 -5.22 20.01 10.80
CA SER A 142 -6.26 19.96 11.82
C SER A 142 -5.69 20.17 13.23
N MET A 143 -4.57 19.53 13.55
CA MET A 143 -3.90 19.67 14.84
C MET A 143 -3.39 21.10 15.03
N ALA A 144 -2.73 21.68 14.02
CA ALA A 144 -2.24 23.05 14.08
C ALA A 144 -3.35 24.07 14.35
N LEU A 145 -4.53 23.91 13.71
CA LEU A 145 -5.70 24.75 13.96
C LEU A 145 -6.29 24.50 15.35
N GLY A 146 -6.43 23.23 15.75
CA GLY A 146 -6.98 22.83 17.04
C GLY A 146 -6.19 23.40 18.22
N ASP A 147 -4.86 23.22 18.20
CA ASP A 147 -3.94 23.71 19.23
C ASP A 147 -3.95 25.24 19.32
N THR A 148 -4.14 25.92 18.19
CA THR A 148 -4.24 27.39 18.14
C THR A 148 -5.54 27.89 18.75
N LEU A 149 -6.66 27.21 18.49
CA LEU A 149 -7.96 27.56 19.06
C LEU A 149 -8.02 27.34 20.57
N GLU A 150 -7.31 26.33 21.10
CA GLU A 150 -7.28 26.02 22.53
C GLU A 150 -6.20 26.81 23.28
N GLY A 151 -5.05 27.04 22.66
CA GLY A 151 -3.88 27.65 23.30
C GLY A 151 -3.88 29.18 23.33
N THR A 152 -4.71 29.86 22.52
CA THR A 152 -4.70 31.33 22.40
C THR A 152 -6.02 31.95 22.88
N GLY A 153 -5.97 32.68 24.00
CA GLY A 153 -7.16 33.20 24.67
C GLY A 153 -7.82 34.45 24.05
N ASN A 154 -7.11 35.22 23.22
CA ASN A 154 -7.62 36.44 22.56
C ASN A 154 -7.44 36.40 21.04
N LEU A 155 -7.78 35.25 20.45
CA LEU A 155 -7.58 34.99 19.02
C LEU A 155 -8.61 35.73 18.18
N LYS A 156 -8.15 36.68 17.35
CA LYS A 156 -8.99 37.46 16.43
C LYS A 156 -9.12 36.81 15.06
N ALA A 157 -8.08 36.14 14.58
CA ALA A 157 -8.07 35.42 13.31
C ALA A 157 -6.92 34.42 13.26
N VAL A 158 -7.09 33.38 12.44
CA VAL A 158 -6.00 32.46 12.07
C VAL A 158 -5.68 32.65 10.59
N LEU A 159 -4.40 32.75 10.27
CA LEU A 159 -3.88 32.80 8.91
C LEU A 159 -3.09 31.52 8.64
N PHE A 160 -3.40 30.80 7.57
CA PHE A 160 -2.65 29.63 7.11
C PHE A 160 -1.78 30.00 5.91
N LEU A 161 -0.49 29.70 5.95
CA LEU A 161 0.40 29.72 4.80
C LEU A 161 0.82 28.27 4.52
N SER A 162 0.13 27.64 3.57
CA SER A 162 0.30 26.23 3.20
C SER A 162 -0.08 26.04 1.72
N ASP A 163 0.40 24.97 1.10
CA ASP A 163 -0.08 24.51 -0.21
C ASP A 163 -1.46 23.83 -0.14
N GLY A 164 -1.89 23.48 1.08
CA GLY A 164 -3.21 22.91 1.38
C GLY A 164 -3.25 21.38 1.39
N ASP A 165 -2.12 20.72 1.15
CA ASP A 165 -2.04 19.26 1.21
C ASP A 165 -1.98 18.78 2.67
N SER A 166 -2.81 17.80 3.01
CA SER A 166 -2.80 17.18 4.35
C SER A 166 -2.98 15.68 4.21
N ASN A 167 -2.00 14.94 4.71
CA ASN A 167 -1.93 13.49 4.63
C ASN A 167 -1.96 12.82 6.02
N ASP A 168 -2.10 13.60 7.09
CA ASP A 168 -2.15 13.14 8.47
C ASP A 168 -3.21 13.87 9.29
N GLY A 169 -3.83 13.16 10.23
CA GLY A 169 -4.89 13.67 11.09
C GLY A 169 -6.31 13.62 10.50
N PRO A 170 -7.32 14.01 11.30
CA PRO A 170 -8.70 14.10 10.85
C PRO A 170 -8.90 15.25 9.85
N SER A 171 -10.00 15.20 9.09
CA SER A 171 -10.34 16.26 8.13
C SER A 171 -10.45 17.62 8.83
N ILE A 172 -9.82 18.65 8.26
CA ILE A 172 -9.87 20.02 8.78
C ILE A 172 -11.31 20.56 8.90
N LEU A 173 -12.22 20.07 8.06
CA LEU A 173 -13.64 20.45 8.08
C LEU A 173 -14.33 20.07 9.39
N SER A 174 -13.82 19.07 10.11
CA SER A 174 -14.34 18.69 11.43
C SER A 174 -14.22 19.82 12.47
N LEU A 175 -13.25 20.72 12.30
CA LEU A 175 -13.03 21.87 13.20
C LEU A 175 -13.82 23.11 12.81
N ALA A 176 -14.49 23.13 11.65
CA ALA A 176 -15.22 24.30 11.17
C ALA A 176 -16.34 24.74 12.13
N GLY A 177 -17.03 23.78 12.77
CA GLY A 177 -18.03 24.07 13.80
C GLY A 177 -17.44 24.76 15.02
N LYS A 178 -16.25 24.32 15.45
CA LYS A 178 -15.51 24.90 16.58
C LYS A 178 -15.07 26.34 16.26
N CYS A 179 -14.47 26.58 15.09
CA CYS A 179 -14.11 27.93 14.63
C CYS A 179 -15.32 28.88 14.63
N ARG A 180 -16.46 28.41 14.12
CA ARG A 180 -17.70 29.20 14.10
C ARG A 180 -18.23 29.50 15.50
N SER A 181 -18.19 28.54 16.41
CA SER A 181 -18.61 28.75 17.81
C SER A 181 -17.71 29.73 18.56
N SER A 182 -16.40 29.74 18.25
CA SER A 182 -15.42 30.67 18.83
C SER A 182 -15.42 32.06 18.17
N GLY A 183 -16.17 32.26 17.08
CA GLY A 183 -16.18 33.53 16.33
C GLY A 183 -14.86 33.85 15.63
N VAL A 184 -13.98 32.87 15.44
CA VAL A 184 -12.64 33.07 14.87
C VAL A 184 -12.65 32.77 13.37
N PRO A 185 -12.45 33.77 12.48
CA PRO A 185 -12.27 33.55 11.06
C PRO A 185 -10.91 32.90 10.76
N VAL A 186 -10.89 31.97 9.81
CA VAL A 186 -9.69 31.31 9.29
C VAL A 186 -9.48 31.73 7.85
N TYR A 187 -8.31 32.27 7.54
CA TYR A 187 -7.91 32.70 6.21
C TYR A 187 -6.76 31.82 5.71
N SER A 188 -6.88 31.30 4.49
CA SER A 188 -5.82 30.48 3.86
C SER A 188 -5.14 31.25 2.73
N ILE A 189 -3.84 31.45 2.86
CA ILE A 189 -2.95 31.89 1.80
C ILE A 189 -2.36 30.63 1.16
N ARG A 190 -2.83 30.31 -0.05
CA ARG A 190 -2.29 29.19 -0.82
C ARG A 190 -0.90 29.53 -1.32
N VAL A 191 0.06 28.65 -1.07
CA VAL A 191 1.44 28.77 -1.56
C VAL A 191 1.68 27.75 -2.67
N GLY A 192 2.42 28.15 -3.71
CA GLY A 192 2.70 27.31 -4.88
C GLY A 192 2.04 27.82 -6.16
N SER A 193 2.46 27.26 -7.29
CA SER A 193 1.91 27.65 -8.60
C SER A 193 0.56 26.95 -8.86
N PRO A 194 -0.44 27.64 -9.45
CA PRO A 194 -1.72 27.02 -9.80
C PRO A 194 -1.60 25.99 -10.94
N LYS A 195 -0.51 26.05 -11.71
CA LYS A 195 -0.17 25.09 -12.75
C LYS A 195 1.26 24.59 -12.55
N PRO A 196 1.57 23.31 -12.83
CA PRO A 196 2.94 22.83 -12.84
C PRO A 196 3.81 23.73 -13.72
N LEU A 197 5.05 23.99 -13.29
CA LEU A 197 6.00 24.72 -14.11
C LEU A 197 6.36 23.89 -15.35
N PRO A 198 6.70 24.53 -16.49
CA PRO A 198 7.11 23.80 -17.69
C PRO A 198 8.33 22.91 -17.41
N ASP A 199 8.12 21.60 -17.51
CA ASP A 199 9.09 20.59 -17.08
C ASP A 199 8.82 19.24 -17.74
N LEU A 200 9.86 18.45 -17.95
CA LEU A 200 9.74 17.02 -18.22
C LEU A 200 10.21 16.28 -16.98
N ALA A 201 9.49 15.24 -16.56
CA ALA A 201 9.91 14.46 -15.41
C ALA A 201 9.83 12.96 -15.68
N LEU A 202 10.87 12.24 -15.27
CA LEU A 202 10.86 10.78 -15.24
C LEU A 202 10.22 10.34 -13.92
N GLU A 203 8.90 10.20 -13.92
CA GLU A 203 8.11 9.88 -12.72
C GLU A 203 8.53 8.54 -12.10
N ASP A 204 8.58 7.50 -12.93
CA ASP A 204 8.76 6.12 -12.47
C ASP A 204 9.60 5.31 -13.46
N ALA A 205 10.39 4.38 -12.93
CA ALA A 205 11.18 3.43 -13.68
C ALA A 205 11.28 2.09 -12.93
N PHE A 206 11.11 0.99 -13.66
CA PHE A 206 11.09 -0.35 -13.11
C PHE A 206 11.93 -1.31 -13.94
N ALA A 207 12.87 -1.99 -13.28
CA ALA A 207 13.66 -3.10 -13.79
C ALA A 207 13.56 -4.27 -12.82
N PRO A 208 13.65 -5.53 -13.29
CA PRO A 208 13.72 -6.69 -12.40
C PRO A 208 15.02 -6.64 -11.56
N SER A 209 14.98 -7.12 -10.32
CA SER A 209 16.17 -7.23 -9.45
C SER A 209 17.13 -8.33 -9.91
N PHE A 210 16.64 -9.29 -10.71
CA PHE A 210 17.40 -10.42 -11.24
C PHE A 210 17.05 -10.69 -12.70
N ALA A 211 18.05 -11.01 -13.53
CA ALA A 211 17.87 -11.47 -14.90
C ALA A 211 18.92 -12.53 -15.28
N LEU A 212 18.60 -13.37 -16.27
CA LEU A 212 19.58 -14.30 -16.84
C LEU A 212 20.38 -13.60 -17.94
N GLN A 213 21.66 -13.95 -18.10
CA GLN A 213 22.56 -13.35 -19.10
C GLN A 213 21.98 -13.37 -20.52
N GLU A 214 21.29 -14.44 -20.90
CA GLU A 214 20.70 -14.63 -22.24
C GLU A 214 19.36 -13.90 -22.43
N GLU A 215 18.88 -13.14 -21.43
CA GLU A 215 17.58 -12.50 -21.45
C GLU A 215 17.64 -10.98 -21.62
N LYS A 216 16.73 -10.44 -22.43
CA LYS A 216 16.54 -8.98 -22.55
C LYS A 216 15.83 -8.45 -21.31
N ILE A 217 16.57 -7.76 -20.46
CA ILE A 217 16.04 -6.96 -19.35
C ILE A 217 15.14 -5.87 -19.94
N THR A 218 13.87 -5.86 -19.53
CA THR A 218 12.89 -4.85 -19.96
C THR A 218 12.68 -3.85 -18.85
N ILE A 219 13.10 -2.61 -19.07
CA ILE A 219 12.93 -1.49 -18.15
C ILE A 219 11.67 -0.72 -18.58
N ASN A 220 10.66 -0.72 -17.71
CA ASN A 220 9.43 0.05 -17.90
C ASN A 220 9.61 1.44 -17.31
N TYR A 221 9.03 2.46 -17.95
CA TYR A 221 9.15 3.84 -17.48
C TYR A 221 7.87 4.64 -17.69
N ARG A 222 7.70 5.70 -16.90
CA ARG A 222 6.66 6.72 -17.06
C ARG A 222 7.29 8.11 -17.08
N ILE A 223 6.94 8.89 -18.09
CA ILE A 223 7.43 10.27 -18.28
C ILE A 223 6.23 11.20 -18.31
N SER A 224 6.27 12.28 -17.55
CA SER A 224 5.28 13.36 -17.58
C SER A 224 5.80 14.55 -18.37
N ASN A 225 4.90 15.25 -19.07
CA ASN A 225 5.20 16.50 -19.74
C ASN A 225 4.29 17.62 -19.23
N ALA A 226 4.85 18.53 -18.44
CA ALA A 226 4.15 19.69 -17.90
C ALA A 226 4.11 20.89 -18.86
N PHE A 227 4.77 20.83 -20.03
CA PHE A 227 4.68 21.88 -21.02
C PHE A 227 3.30 21.92 -21.68
N ASP A 228 2.82 23.13 -22.01
CA ASP A 228 1.62 23.36 -22.83
C ASP A 228 1.81 22.95 -24.30
N THR A 229 3.02 22.53 -24.68
CA THR A 229 3.37 22.11 -26.05
C THR A 229 4.00 20.73 -26.06
N ARG A 230 3.92 20.07 -27.22
CA ARG A 230 4.54 18.76 -27.44
C ARG A 230 6.07 18.91 -27.45
N GLN A 231 6.74 18.08 -26.66
CA GLN A 231 8.19 18.04 -26.59
C GLN A 231 8.77 16.81 -27.27
N LYS A 232 10.00 16.96 -27.79
CA LYS A 232 10.83 15.87 -28.32
C LYS A 232 12.06 15.75 -27.44
N SER A 233 12.29 14.56 -26.91
CA SER A 233 13.50 14.26 -26.13
C SER A 233 14.04 12.87 -26.50
N SER A 234 15.20 12.52 -25.97
CA SER A 234 15.81 11.20 -26.11
C SER A 234 15.95 10.56 -24.74
N LEU A 235 15.45 9.33 -24.62
CA LEU A 235 15.61 8.52 -23.43
C LEU A 235 16.84 7.62 -23.61
N LYS A 236 17.80 7.72 -22.70
CA LYS A 236 19.04 6.94 -22.67
C LYS A 236 19.02 5.99 -21.48
N LEU A 237 19.34 4.73 -21.73
CA LEU A 237 19.62 3.75 -20.70
C LEU A 237 21.14 3.58 -20.63
N LEU A 238 21.70 3.82 -19.44
CA LEU A 238 23.09 3.56 -19.11
C LEU A 238 23.15 2.34 -18.21
N ALA A 239 24.10 1.43 -18.46
CA ALA A 239 24.44 0.34 -17.56
C ALA A 239 25.90 0.53 -17.13
N ASN A 240 26.15 0.65 -15.82
CA ASN A 240 27.48 0.92 -15.26
C ASN A 240 28.18 2.12 -15.96
N GLU A 241 27.47 3.25 -16.08
CA GLU A 241 27.90 4.49 -16.75
C GLU A 241 28.11 4.40 -18.28
N GLN A 242 27.83 3.27 -18.93
CA GLN A 242 27.90 3.13 -20.39
C GLN A 242 26.51 3.21 -21.03
N VAL A 243 26.34 4.04 -22.06
CA VAL A 243 25.07 4.11 -22.81
C VAL A 243 24.86 2.81 -23.58
N VAL A 244 23.87 2.02 -23.17
CA VAL A 244 23.56 0.72 -23.77
C VAL A 244 22.35 0.76 -24.71
N SER A 245 21.46 1.75 -24.53
CA SER A 245 20.31 1.93 -25.40
C SER A 245 19.88 3.39 -25.44
N GLN A 246 19.39 3.84 -26.59
CA GLN A 246 18.88 5.19 -26.78
C GLN A 246 17.63 5.14 -27.65
N LYS A 247 16.58 5.83 -27.21
CA LYS A 247 15.28 5.84 -27.88
C LYS A 247 14.71 7.26 -27.96
N PRO A 248 14.35 7.77 -29.15
CA PRO A 248 13.63 9.04 -29.24
C PRO A 248 12.23 8.89 -28.65
N VAL A 249 11.81 9.86 -27.84
CA VAL A 249 10.48 9.93 -27.24
C VAL A 249 9.77 11.20 -27.66
N LEU A 250 8.48 11.07 -27.98
CA LEU A 250 7.61 12.17 -28.35
C LEU A 250 6.55 12.32 -27.27
N LEU A 251 6.57 13.46 -26.58
CA LEU A 251 5.79 13.70 -25.37
C LEU A 251 4.67 14.70 -25.70
N PRO A 252 3.38 14.28 -25.72
CA PRO A 252 2.26 15.19 -25.92
C PRO A 252 2.17 16.24 -24.80
N ALA A 253 1.54 17.38 -25.07
CA ALA A 253 1.40 18.47 -24.10
C ALA A 253 0.51 18.05 -22.93
N SER A 254 0.93 18.37 -21.70
CA SER A 254 0.15 18.11 -20.48
C SER A 254 -0.31 16.65 -20.29
N GLU A 255 0.44 15.68 -20.82
CA GLU A 255 0.13 14.25 -20.75
C GLU A 255 1.29 13.43 -20.16
N GLU A 256 0.95 12.29 -19.57
CA GLU A 256 1.91 11.25 -19.18
C GLU A 256 1.98 10.15 -20.24
N ILE A 257 3.18 9.70 -20.56
CA ILE A 257 3.40 8.53 -21.41
C ILE A 257 4.04 7.40 -20.61
N ALA A 258 3.64 6.17 -20.92
CA ALA A 258 4.31 4.97 -20.45
C ALA A 258 5.03 4.29 -21.62
N GLY A 259 6.18 3.69 -21.35
CA GLY A 259 6.94 2.95 -22.35
C GLY A 259 7.86 1.91 -21.73
N SER A 260 8.61 1.21 -22.58
CA SER A 260 9.72 0.39 -22.13
C SER A 260 10.88 0.38 -23.11
N ILE A 261 12.04 0.07 -22.56
CA ILE A 261 13.33 -0.09 -23.24
C ILE A 261 13.89 -1.45 -22.84
N ALA A 262 14.41 -2.19 -23.83
CA ALA A 262 14.91 -3.54 -23.62
C ALA A 262 16.41 -3.58 -23.89
N TRP A 263 17.16 -4.25 -23.02
CA TRP A 263 18.61 -4.36 -23.10
C TRP A 263 19.05 -5.78 -22.77
N LEU A 264 19.98 -6.33 -23.55
CA LEU A 264 20.59 -7.65 -23.31
C LEU A 264 21.94 -7.42 -22.62
N PRO A 265 22.13 -7.90 -21.37
CA PRO A 265 23.39 -7.74 -20.67
C PRO A 265 24.51 -8.54 -21.36
N PRO A 266 25.74 -7.99 -21.45
CA PRO A 266 26.86 -8.67 -22.12
C PRO A 266 27.45 -9.81 -21.29
N GLY A 267 27.33 -9.76 -19.96
CA GLY A 267 27.96 -10.68 -19.02
C GLY A 267 27.16 -10.83 -17.73
N GLU A 268 27.53 -11.81 -16.90
CA GLU A 268 27.08 -11.90 -15.51
C GLU A 268 27.71 -10.79 -14.64
N GLY A 269 27.00 -10.40 -13.59
CA GLY A 269 27.40 -9.34 -12.66
C GLY A 269 26.22 -8.48 -12.17
N ASP A 270 26.48 -7.64 -11.18
CA ASP A 270 25.54 -6.61 -10.76
C ASP A 270 25.65 -5.39 -11.71
N TYR A 271 24.50 -4.88 -12.16
CA TYR A 271 24.42 -3.72 -13.05
C TYR A 271 23.60 -2.60 -12.42
N ASP A 272 24.19 -1.41 -12.38
CA ASP A 272 23.50 -0.17 -12.08
C ASP A 272 22.96 0.43 -13.38
N LEU A 273 21.63 0.35 -13.51
CA LEU A 273 20.85 0.85 -14.63
C LEU A 273 20.39 2.28 -14.35
N LYS A 274 20.94 3.25 -15.08
CA LYS A 274 20.53 4.65 -15.02
C LYS A 274 19.71 5.01 -16.25
N LEU A 275 18.47 5.42 -16.05
CA LEU A 275 17.59 5.91 -17.09
C LEU A 275 17.60 7.45 -17.05
N THR A 276 18.05 8.08 -18.14
CA THR A 276 18.20 9.55 -18.26
C THR A 276 17.39 10.06 -19.45
N LEU A 277 16.65 11.15 -19.24
CA LEU A 277 15.96 11.90 -20.28
C LEU A 277 16.78 13.15 -20.67
N ASP A 278 16.96 13.38 -21.97
CA ASP A 278 17.69 14.56 -22.44
C ASP A 278 16.90 15.86 -22.14
N ARG A 279 17.61 16.84 -21.58
CA ARG A 279 17.06 18.17 -21.23
C ARG A 279 16.48 18.88 -22.44
N VAL A 280 15.32 19.50 -22.25
CA VAL A 280 14.64 20.33 -23.24
C VAL A 280 14.74 21.82 -22.87
N PRO A 281 14.84 22.75 -23.84
CA PRO A 281 14.86 24.18 -23.54
C PRO A 281 13.60 24.64 -22.81
N GLY A 282 13.76 25.48 -21.78
CA GLY A 282 12.65 26.00 -20.98
C GLY A 282 12.22 25.11 -19.82
N GLU A 283 12.96 24.02 -19.56
CA GLU A 283 12.75 23.15 -18.41
C GLU A 283 13.15 23.82 -17.10
N SER A 284 12.25 23.71 -16.11
CA SER A 284 12.39 24.33 -14.80
C SER A 284 13.26 23.51 -13.84
N LEU A 285 13.16 22.18 -13.88
CA LEU A 285 13.77 21.27 -12.90
C LEU A 285 14.49 20.09 -13.57
N PRO A 286 15.61 20.30 -14.28
CA PRO A 286 16.27 19.24 -15.04
C PRO A 286 16.81 18.06 -14.20
N GLY A 287 16.86 18.19 -12.86
CA GLY A 287 17.37 17.15 -11.95
C GLY A 287 16.43 15.95 -11.78
N ASN A 288 15.15 16.06 -12.16
CA ASN A 288 14.18 14.96 -12.06
C ASN A 288 14.12 14.07 -13.31
N ASN A 289 15.01 14.30 -14.28
CA ASN A 289 15.10 13.56 -15.53
C ASN A 289 15.88 12.23 -15.43
N GLU A 290 16.28 11.83 -14.22
CA GLU A 290 17.11 10.66 -13.99
C GLU A 290 16.51 9.73 -12.94
N ARG A 291 16.65 8.42 -13.17
CA ARG A 291 16.33 7.34 -12.22
C ARG A 291 17.41 6.28 -12.25
N ILE A 292 17.79 5.78 -11.08
CA ILE A 292 18.80 4.72 -10.91
C ILE A 292 18.08 3.47 -10.39
N LEU A 293 18.44 2.32 -10.95
CA LEU A 293 17.90 1.00 -10.65
C LEU A 293 19.07 0.00 -10.59
N THR A 294 18.95 -1.07 -9.81
CA THR A 294 19.98 -2.11 -9.74
C THR A 294 19.41 -3.45 -10.15
N THR A 295 20.13 -4.19 -10.98
CA THR A 295 19.75 -5.52 -11.47
C THR A 295 20.95 -6.48 -11.45
N ARG A 296 20.80 -7.63 -10.82
CA ARG A 296 21.79 -8.72 -10.83
C ARG A 296 21.59 -9.63 -12.04
N VAL A 297 22.65 -9.91 -12.79
CA VAL A 297 22.62 -10.80 -13.95
C VAL A 297 23.48 -12.03 -13.67
N GLU A 298 22.93 -13.22 -13.90
CA GLU A 298 23.67 -14.48 -13.72
C GLU A 298 23.55 -15.41 -14.93
N ASN A 299 24.56 -16.26 -15.14
CA ASN A 299 24.54 -17.29 -16.17
C ASN A 299 24.20 -18.66 -15.57
N LYS A 300 22.91 -18.96 -15.42
CA LYS A 300 22.43 -20.24 -14.87
C LYS A 300 21.24 -20.79 -15.66
N ILE A 301 21.19 -22.12 -15.77
CA ILE A 301 20.11 -22.85 -16.44
C ILE A 301 19.13 -23.35 -15.39
N ILE A 302 17.85 -23.00 -15.55
CA ILE A 302 16.76 -23.42 -14.67
C ILE A 302 16.36 -24.85 -14.96
N LYS A 303 16.41 -25.72 -13.94
CA LYS A 303 15.95 -27.10 -14.06
C LYS A 303 14.46 -27.20 -13.72
N ALA A 304 13.63 -27.48 -14.71
CA ALA A 304 12.18 -27.59 -14.56
C ALA A 304 11.69 -29.03 -14.75
N LEU A 305 10.78 -29.49 -13.88
CA LEU A 305 10.10 -30.78 -14.00
C LEU A 305 8.61 -30.56 -14.33
N LEU A 306 8.14 -31.03 -15.49
CA LEU A 306 6.73 -30.97 -15.89
C LEU A 306 6.06 -32.34 -15.77
N VAL A 307 5.10 -32.45 -14.87
CA VAL A 307 4.39 -33.70 -14.56
C VAL A 307 2.92 -33.55 -14.93
N ASP A 308 2.39 -34.43 -15.78
CA ASP A 308 0.95 -34.44 -16.10
C ASP A 308 0.47 -35.88 -16.29
N SER A 309 -0.83 -36.13 -16.14
CA SER A 309 -1.39 -37.46 -16.38
C SER A 309 -1.71 -37.67 -17.86
N PHE A 310 -2.09 -36.60 -18.57
CA PHE A 310 -2.41 -36.66 -20.00
C PHE A 310 -1.70 -35.56 -20.78
N PRO A 311 -1.38 -35.79 -22.07
CA PRO A 311 -0.80 -34.77 -22.94
C PRO A 311 -1.84 -33.74 -23.38
N ARG A 312 -2.37 -32.96 -22.42
CA ARG A 312 -3.33 -31.88 -22.64
C ARG A 312 -2.74 -30.78 -23.53
N TRP A 313 -3.60 -29.93 -24.08
CA TRP A 313 -3.13 -28.76 -24.85
C TRP A 313 -2.17 -27.90 -24.04
N GLU A 314 -2.50 -27.59 -22.78
CA GLU A 314 -1.59 -26.82 -21.91
C GLU A 314 -0.26 -27.53 -21.71
N TYR A 315 -0.26 -28.83 -21.38
CA TYR A 315 0.97 -29.62 -21.27
C TYR A 315 1.84 -29.50 -22.53
N ARG A 316 1.27 -29.71 -23.72
CA ARG A 316 2.00 -29.63 -24.99
C ARG A 316 2.62 -28.26 -25.20
N PHE A 317 1.85 -27.20 -25.00
CA PHE A 317 2.33 -25.84 -25.26
C PHE A 317 3.29 -25.33 -24.19
N LEU A 318 3.07 -25.67 -22.92
CA LEU A 318 3.98 -25.37 -21.82
C LEU A 318 5.31 -26.08 -22.03
N ARG A 319 5.29 -27.38 -22.33
CA ARG A 319 6.48 -28.16 -22.68
C ARG A 319 7.28 -27.48 -23.80
N ASN A 320 6.61 -27.12 -24.90
CA ASN A 320 7.28 -26.47 -26.03
C ASN A 320 7.82 -25.07 -25.68
N ALA A 321 7.16 -24.33 -24.80
CA ALA A 321 7.63 -23.02 -24.35
C ALA A 321 8.91 -23.18 -23.52
N LEU A 322 8.92 -24.10 -22.55
CA LEU A 322 10.09 -24.35 -21.71
C LEU A 322 11.26 -24.96 -22.51
N GLU A 323 10.99 -25.88 -23.44
CA GLU A 323 12.02 -26.52 -24.28
C GLU A 323 12.71 -25.53 -25.25
N ARG A 324 12.04 -24.45 -25.62
CA ARG A 324 12.60 -23.39 -26.48
C ARG A 324 13.34 -22.31 -25.70
N ASP A 325 13.19 -22.26 -24.38
CA ASP A 325 13.81 -21.25 -23.53
C ASP A 325 15.28 -21.63 -23.29
N PRO A 326 16.26 -20.84 -23.75
CA PRO A 326 17.68 -21.18 -23.60
C PRO A 326 18.13 -21.23 -22.14
N GLY A 327 17.41 -20.55 -21.23
CA GLY A 327 17.68 -20.53 -19.80
C GLY A 327 17.04 -21.67 -19.03
N VAL A 328 16.45 -22.68 -19.67
CA VAL A 328 15.69 -23.75 -19.01
C VAL A 328 16.10 -25.14 -19.54
N ASP A 329 16.53 -26.05 -18.65
CA ASP A 329 16.59 -27.49 -18.90
C ASP A 329 15.34 -28.14 -18.32
N MET A 330 14.43 -28.56 -19.19
CA MET A 330 13.15 -29.13 -18.80
C MET A 330 13.14 -30.65 -18.98
N LYS A 331 12.69 -31.34 -17.92
CA LYS A 331 12.32 -32.75 -17.94
C LYS A 331 10.82 -32.90 -17.76
N CYS A 332 10.24 -33.99 -18.26
CA CYS A 332 8.81 -34.23 -18.14
C CYS A 332 8.46 -35.69 -17.84
N VAL A 333 7.36 -35.87 -17.12
CA VAL A 333 6.79 -37.16 -16.71
C VAL A 333 5.33 -37.18 -17.14
N LEU A 334 4.92 -38.27 -17.80
CA LEU A 334 3.53 -38.50 -18.18
C LEU A 334 3.02 -39.80 -17.54
N PHE A 335 2.02 -39.71 -16.66
CA PHE A 335 1.40 -40.85 -15.98
C PHE A 335 0.27 -41.52 -16.78
N HIS A 336 0.35 -41.52 -18.11
CA HIS A 336 -0.78 -41.95 -18.95
C HIS A 336 -1.22 -43.39 -18.63
N PRO A 337 -2.46 -43.61 -18.15
CA PRO A 337 -2.93 -44.96 -17.85
C PRO A 337 -3.05 -45.74 -19.17
N GLY A 338 -2.29 -46.83 -19.30
CA GLY A 338 -2.35 -47.73 -20.47
C GLY A 338 -1.40 -47.40 -21.63
N MET A 339 -0.47 -46.44 -21.48
CA MET A 339 0.66 -46.28 -22.39
C MET A 339 1.98 -46.49 -21.65
N ALA A 340 3.02 -46.91 -22.37
CA ALA A 340 4.37 -46.88 -21.84
C ALA A 340 4.76 -45.42 -21.52
N PRO A 341 5.67 -45.18 -20.55
CA PRO A 341 6.23 -43.86 -20.30
C PRO A 341 6.70 -43.20 -21.61
N GLY A 342 6.51 -41.89 -21.73
CA GLY A 342 6.95 -41.17 -22.92
C GLY A 342 8.44 -41.40 -23.17
N GLU A 343 8.80 -41.75 -24.41
CA GLU A 343 10.19 -41.88 -24.84
C GLU A 343 10.59 -40.67 -25.69
N GLY A 344 11.79 -40.14 -25.47
CA GLY A 344 12.36 -39.04 -26.24
C GLY A 344 13.12 -38.03 -25.40
N LYS A 345 13.62 -36.97 -26.06
CA LYS A 345 14.40 -35.91 -25.41
C LYS A 345 13.57 -35.26 -24.29
N GLY A 346 14.13 -35.24 -23.09
CA GLY A 346 13.53 -34.62 -21.91
C GLY A 346 12.45 -35.44 -21.22
N TYR A 347 12.11 -36.64 -21.67
CA TYR A 347 11.19 -37.51 -20.91
C TYR A 347 11.94 -38.31 -19.84
N LEU A 348 11.34 -38.39 -18.65
CA LEU A 348 11.75 -39.30 -17.59
C LEU A 348 10.83 -40.54 -17.59
N PRO A 349 11.36 -41.73 -17.29
CA PRO A 349 10.57 -42.98 -17.28
C PRO A 349 9.50 -43.02 -16.19
N GLY A 350 9.63 -42.16 -15.17
CA GLY A 350 8.68 -42.02 -14.08
C GLY A 350 9.02 -40.81 -13.23
N PHE A 351 8.18 -40.52 -12.25
CA PHE A 351 8.47 -39.49 -11.26
C PHE A 351 9.68 -39.87 -10.41
N PRO A 352 10.60 -38.93 -10.10
CA PRO A 352 11.77 -39.20 -9.27
C PRO A 352 11.40 -39.91 -7.97
N GLN A 353 12.05 -41.05 -7.69
CA GLN A 353 11.75 -41.87 -6.52
C GLN A 353 12.55 -41.43 -5.28
N SER A 354 13.79 -41.00 -5.48
CA SER A 354 14.66 -40.56 -4.40
C SER A 354 14.54 -39.06 -4.14
N LYS A 355 14.80 -38.65 -2.88
CA LYS A 355 14.88 -37.24 -2.49
C LYS A 355 15.96 -36.50 -3.30
N ASP A 356 17.09 -37.15 -3.56
CA ASP A 356 18.24 -36.54 -4.24
C ASP A 356 17.96 -36.27 -5.72
N ASP A 357 17.26 -37.19 -6.40
CA ASP A 357 16.88 -37.00 -7.80
C ASP A 357 15.89 -35.82 -7.94
N LEU A 358 14.92 -35.74 -7.03
CA LEU A 358 13.94 -34.66 -7.01
C LEU A 358 14.58 -33.32 -6.60
N ALA A 359 15.57 -33.36 -5.70
CA ALA A 359 16.35 -32.22 -5.29
C ALA A 359 17.15 -31.58 -6.42
N SER A 360 17.30 -32.22 -7.59
CA SER A 360 17.97 -31.58 -8.72
C SER A 360 17.14 -30.50 -9.43
N PHE A 361 15.83 -30.42 -9.17
CA PHE A 361 14.91 -29.51 -9.86
C PHE A 361 14.65 -28.22 -9.08
N ASP A 362 14.65 -27.10 -9.79
CA ASP A 362 14.35 -25.78 -9.21
C ASP A 362 12.85 -25.49 -9.18
N VAL A 363 12.11 -25.97 -10.19
CA VAL A 363 10.67 -25.75 -10.34
C VAL A 363 9.97 -27.03 -10.79
N VAL A 364 8.86 -27.36 -10.13
CA VAL A 364 7.96 -28.46 -10.51
C VAL A 364 6.63 -27.90 -10.99
N PHE A 365 6.21 -28.24 -12.20
CA PHE A 365 4.88 -27.99 -12.73
C PHE A 365 4.05 -29.26 -12.59
N LEU A 366 3.01 -29.19 -11.76
CA LEU A 366 2.10 -30.29 -11.48
C LEU A 366 0.78 -30.08 -12.22
N GLY A 367 0.56 -30.87 -13.26
CA GLY A 367 -0.64 -30.95 -14.09
C GLY A 367 -1.84 -31.61 -13.39
N ASP A 368 -2.74 -32.23 -14.15
CA ASP A 368 -3.97 -32.86 -13.61
C ASP A 368 -3.66 -34.25 -13.03
N VAL A 369 -2.82 -34.23 -12.00
CA VAL A 369 -2.22 -35.37 -11.30
C VAL A 369 -2.69 -35.36 -9.84
N GLY A 370 -2.96 -36.53 -9.29
CA GLY A 370 -3.39 -36.70 -7.90
C GLY A 370 -2.64 -37.80 -7.17
N LEU A 371 -3.13 -38.11 -5.97
CA LEU A 371 -2.67 -39.22 -5.15
C LEU A 371 -3.35 -40.53 -5.59
N GLY A 372 -2.57 -41.61 -5.77
CA GLY A 372 -3.07 -42.93 -6.17
C GLY A 372 -3.25 -43.13 -7.69
N GLU A 373 -3.95 -44.20 -8.09
CA GLU A 373 -4.21 -44.55 -9.51
C GLU A 373 -2.96 -44.66 -10.41
N ASN A 374 -1.82 -45.13 -9.88
CA ASN A 374 -0.51 -45.16 -10.57
C ASN A 374 0.04 -43.77 -10.95
N GLU A 375 -0.40 -42.71 -10.27
CA GLU A 375 0.14 -41.36 -10.38
C GLU A 375 1.17 -41.12 -9.26
N LEU A 376 0.90 -40.20 -8.31
CA LEU A 376 1.77 -39.96 -7.17
C LEU A 376 1.41 -40.87 -5.99
N ASN A 377 2.43 -41.34 -5.27
CA ASN A 377 2.26 -42.00 -3.98
C ASN A 377 2.52 -41.02 -2.82
N GLU A 378 2.22 -41.45 -1.58
CA GLU A 378 2.33 -40.60 -0.39
C GLU A 378 3.77 -40.16 -0.12
N GLU A 379 4.74 -41.07 -0.29
CA GLU A 379 6.18 -40.77 -0.12
C GLU A 379 6.68 -39.73 -1.14
N GLN A 380 6.24 -39.79 -2.40
CA GLN A 380 6.55 -38.81 -3.43
C GLN A 380 5.91 -37.46 -3.12
N CYS A 381 4.69 -37.45 -2.59
CA CYS A 381 4.05 -36.22 -2.11
C CYS A 381 4.82 -35.60 -0.93
N GLU A 382 5.33 -36.42 -0.01
CA GLU A 382 6.17 -35.96 1.09
C GLU A 382 7.52 -35.40 0.59
N ASN A 383 8.18 -36.10 -0.33
CA ASN A 383 9.43 -35.65 -0.95
C ASN A 383 9.23 -34.33 -1.71
N LEU A 384 8.11 -34.19 -2.43
CA LEU A 384 7.74 -32.95 -3.09
C LEU A 384 7.45 -31.83 -2.08
N ALA A 385 6.74 -32.13 -1.00
CA ALA A 385 6.47 -31.15 0.04
C ALA A 385 7.78 -30.64 0.68
N ASN A 386 8.70 -31.55 0.98
CA ASN A 386 10.02 -31.23 1.53
C ASN A 386 10.89 -30.45 0.56
N LEU A 387 10.89 -30.77 -0.74
CA LEU A 387 11.60 -30.00 -1.77
C LEU A 387 11.20 -28.51 -1.73
N ILE A 388 9.89 -28.24 -1.68
CA ILE A 388 9.38 -26.87 -1.67
C ILE A 388 9.67 -26.19 -0.33
N ARG A 389 9.35 -26.84 0.80
CA ARG A 389 9.52 -26.22 2.12
C ARG A 389 10.98 -26.00 2.50
N LEU A 390 11.86 -26.93 2.15
CA LEU A 390 13.22 -26.95 2.67
C LEU A 390 14.26 -26.39 1.68
N GLN A 391 14.07 -26.61 0.37
CA GLN A 391 15.08 -26.24 -0.65
C GLN A 391 14.69 -25.02 -1.48
N ALA A 392 13.77 -24.20 -0.99
CA ALA A 392 13.32 -22.96 -1.62
C ALA A 392 12.85 -23.10 -3.08
N SER A 393 12.42 -24.30 -3.48
CA SER A 393 12.01 -24.63 -4.84
C SER A 393 10.59 -24.13 -5.13
N GLY A 394 10.23 -24.08 -6.41
CA GLY A 394 8.92 -23.64 -6.86
C GLY A 394 7.97 -24.78 -7.23
N LEU A 395 6.69 -24.70 -6.84
CA LEU A 395 5.64 -25.62 -7.28
C LEU A 395 4.48 -24.89 -7.96
N VAL A 396 4.13 -25.30 -9.17
CA VAL A 396 3.01 -24.74 -9.95
C VAL A 396 1.90 -25.77 -10.10
N PHE A 397 0.70 -25.45 -9.62
CA PHE A 397 -0.50 -26.27 -9.73
C PHE A 397 -1.33 -25.88 -10.98
N LEU A 398 -1.50 -26.83 -11.89
CA LEU A 398 -2.28 -26.73 -13.13
C LEU A 398 -3.40 -27.78 -13.16
N PRO A 399 -4.48 -27.59 -12.40
CA PRO A 399 -5.59 -28.54 -12.34
C PRO A 399 -6.20 -28.76 -13.73
N GLY A 400 -6.87 -29.89 -13.89
CA GLY A 400 -7.59 -30.23 -15.12
C GLY A 400 -8.96 -30.81 -14.85
N ARG A 401 -9.64 -31.18 -15.95
CA ARG A 401 -11.03 -31.62 -15.95
C ARG A 401 -11.26 -32.93 -15.19
N ARG A 402 -10.22 -33.73 -14.93
CA ARG A 402 -10.37 -34.95 -14.12
C ARG A 402 -10.50 -34.61 -12.63
N GLY A 403 -10.04 -33.43 -12.21
CA GLY A 403 -10.13 -33.01 -10.81
C GLY A 403 -9.20 -33.78 -9.89
N ARG A 404 -8.16 -34.43 -10.43
CA ARG A 404 -7.29 -35.34 -9.64
C ARG A 404 -6.55 -34.59 -8.54
N GLN A 405 -6.22 -33.32 -8.76
CA GLN A 405 -5.59 -32.49 -7.75
C GLN A 405 -6.40 -32.33 -6.45
N LEU A 406 -7.72 -32.57 -6.45
CA LEU A 406 -8.50 -32.56 -5.20
C LEU A 406 -7.95 -33.61 -4.21
N THR A 407 -7.49 -34.77 -4.70
CA THR A 407 -6.92 -35.85 -3.87
C THR A 407 -5.60 -35.48 -3.21
N LEU A 408 -4.91 -34.43 -3.68
CA LEU A 408 -3.72 -33.89 -3.01
C LEU A 408 -4.08 -33.17 -1.71
N SER A 409 -5.37 -32.90 -1.47
CA SER A 409 -5.83 -32.37 -0.18
C SER A 409 -5.71 -33.41 0.94
N ASP A 410 -5.57 -34.69 0.61
CA ASP A 410 -5.37 -35.78 1.57
C ASP A 410 -3.87 -36.16 1.71
N SER A 411 -2.95 -35.31 1.24
CA SER A 411 -1.50 -35.56 1.27
C SER A 411 -0.71 -34.39 1.86
N PRO A 412 0.59 -34.57 2.18
CA PRO A 412 1.45 -33.48 2.69
C PRO A 412 1.54 -32.24 1.78
N VAL A 413 1.15 -32.37 0.50
CA VAL A 413 1.09 -31.28 -0.48
C VAL A 413 -0.10 -30.34 -0.23
N GLU A 414 -1.10 -30.75 0.55
CA GLU A 414 -2.28 -29.94 0.89
C GLU A 414 -1.87 -28.55 1.42
N GLU A 415 -0.92 -28.53 2.35
CA GLU A 415 -0.44 -27.30 2.96
C GLU A 415 0.28 -26.38 1.98
N LEU A 416 0.68 -26.86 0.80
CA LEU A 416 1.32 -26.05 -0.24
C LEU A 416 0.27 -25.37 -1.15
N LEU A 417 -0.99 -25.78 -1.14
CA LEU A 417 -1.99 -25.23 -2.04
C LEU A 417 -2.34 -23.76 -1.67
N PRO A 418 -2.26 -22.80 -2.61
CA PRO A 418 -2.73 -21.42 -2.38
C PRO A 418 -4.26 -21.31 -2.20
N VAL A 419 -5.00 -22.37 -2.50
CA VAL A 419 -6.47 -22.37 -2.55
C VAL A 419 -7.04 -23.60 -1.85
N VAL A 420 -8.30 -23.53 -1.48
CA VAL A 420 -9.08 -24.66 -0.97
C VAL A 420 -10.05 -25.08 -2.06
N TYR A 421 -9.87 -26.29 -2.60
CA TYR A 421 -10.77 -26.86 -3.60
C TYR A 421 -12.18 -27.08 -3.04
N ASP A 422 -13.18 -27.10 -3.92
CA ASP A 422 -14.54 -27.45 -3.54
C ASP A 422 -14.79 -28.95 -3.75
N PRO A 423 -14.96 -29.76 -2.67
CA PRO A 423 -15.15 -31.19 -2.79
C PRO A 423 -16.47 -31.56 -3.48
N GLU A 424 -17.45 -30.65 -3.53
CA GLU A 424 -18.73 -30.91 -4.19
C GLU A 424 -18.62 -30.90 -5.72
N LYS A 425 -17.57 -30.29 -6.28
CA LYS A 425 -17.38 -30.14 -7.73
C LYS A 425 -15.93 -30.45 -8.13
N PRO A 426 -15.49 -31.71 -7.99
CA PRO A 426 -14.10 -32.11 -8.24
C PRO A 426 -13.66 -31.82 -9.68
N THR A 427 -14.54 -32.01 -10.67
CA THR A 427 -14.23 -31.82 -12.09
C THR A 427 -14.26 -30.35 -12.54
N GLY A 428 -14.47 -29.40 -11.62
CA GLY A 428 -14.51 -27.97 -11.90
C GLY A 428 -15.79 -27.47 -12.58
N LEU A 429 -15.72 -26.22 -13.07
CA LEU A 429 -16.79 -25.49 -13.74
C LEU A 429 -16.53 -25.45 -15.24
N GLY A 430 -17.47 -25.96 -16.05
CA GLY A 430 -17.51 -25.70 -17.48
C GLY A 430 -18.45 -24.54 -17.81
N THR A 431 -18.04 -23.62 -18.67
CA THR A 431 -18.86 -22.49 -19.12
C THR A 431 -19.09 -22.57 -20.63
N SER A 432 -20.33 -22.27 -21.08
CA SER A 432 -20.65 -22.21 -22.52
C SER A 432 -20.01 -20.99 -23.20
N ASN A 433 -19.99 -19.87 -22.50
CA ASN A 433 -19.30 -18.65 -22.92
C ASN A 433 -17.90 -18.60 -22.29
N PRO A 434 -16.88 -18.08 -23.00
CA PRO A 434 -15.55 -17.94 -22.44
C PRO A 434 -15.58 -16.91 -21.31
N SER A 435 -14.98 -17.26 -20.17
CA SER A 435 -14.79 -16.36 -19.03
C SER A 435 -13.33 -15.90 -18.98
N GLY A 436 -13.09 -14.61 -18.73
CA GLY A 436 -11.74 -14.06 -18.59
C GLY A 436 -11.20 -14.13 -17.16
N LEU A 437 -9.87 -14.01 -17.04
CA LEU A 437 -9.17 -13.74 -15.78
C LEU A 437 -9.23 -12.23 -15.52
N GLN A 438 -9.79 -11.81 -14.39
CA GLN A 438 -9.80 -10.40 -13.99
C GLN A 438 -8.77 -10.17 -12.90
N LEU A 439 -7.80 -9.29 -13.16
CA LEU A 439 -6.76 -8.95 -12.18
C LEU A 439 -7.35 -8.24 -10.95
N THR A 440 -6.86 -8.62 -9.77
CA THR A 440 -7.11 -7.91 -8.51
C THR A 440 -6.24 -6.64 -8.44
N ALA A 441 -6.39 -5.82 -7.40
CA ALA A 441 -5.49 -4.67 -7.20
C ALA A 441 -4.03 -5.13 -7.08
N ARG A 442 -3.75 -6.11 -6.21
CA ARG A 442 -2.42 -6.72 -6.07
C ARG A 442 -1.91 -7.30 -7.39
N GLY A 443 -2.77 -8.02 -8.11
CA GLY A 443 -2.41 -8.56 -9.42
C GLY A 443 -2.20 -7.52 -10.52
N LYS A 444 -2.58 -6.25 -10.36
CA LYS A 444 -2.22 -5.20 -11.33
C LYS A 444 -0.81 -4.68 -11.11
N ASP A 445 -0.33 -4.72 -9.88
CA ASP A 445 0.97 -4.21 -9.47
C ASP A 445 2.05 -5.32 -9.43
N HIS A 446 1.62 -6.59 -9.39
CA HIS A 446 2.52 -7.73 -9.33
C HIS A 446 3.30 -7.97 -10.64
N TRP A 447 4.57 -8.37 -10.54
CA TRP A 447 5.44 -8.58 -11.70
C TRP A 447 4.97 -9.71 -12.64
N LEU A 448 4.56 -10.86 -12.09
CA LEU A 448 4.05 -12.03 -12.86
C LEU A 448 2.92 -11.71 -13.84
N THR A 449 2.14 -10.67 -13.56
CA THR A 449 0.99 -10.28 -14.36
C THR A 449 1.30 -9.14 -15.32
N ASN A 450 2.55 -8.65 -15.31
CA ASN A 450 3.05 -7.66 -16.24
C ASN A 450 3.52 -8.31 -17.55
N LEU A 451 2.56 -8.77 -18.35
CA LEU A 451 2.80 -9.36 -19.69
C LEU A 451 3.07 -8.32 -20.79
N ARG A 452 3.21 -7.04 -20.41
CA ARG A 452 3.32 -5.91 -21.34
C ARG A 452 4.61 -6.00 -22.16
N GLY A 453 4.48 -5.84 -23.47
CA GLY A 453 5.62 -5.49 -24.32
C GLY A 453 5.84 -3.98 -24.34
N ALA A 454 7.00 -3.55 -24.84
CA ALA A 454 7.24 -2.16 -25.18
C ALA A 454 6.10 -1.59 -26.04
N GLY A 455 5.38 -0.59 -25.52
CA GLY A 455 4.41 0.19 -26.26
C GLY A 455 2.93 -0.21 -26.14
N GLU A 456 2.51 -1.05 -25.19
CA GLU A 456 1.08 -1.28 -24.93
C GLU A 456 0.57 -0.38 -23.78
N PRO A 457 -0.26 0.65 -24.07
CA PRO A 457 -0.60 1.72 -23.12
C PRO A 457 -1.72 1.36 -22.12
N ASP A 458 -2.29 0.16 -22.15
CA ASP A 458 -3.61 -0.08 -21.56
C ASP A 458 -3.59 -0.84 -20.21
N ARG A 459 -4.37 -0.33 -19.24
CA ARG A 459 -4.68 -1.00 -17.97
C ARG A 459 -5.59 -2.23 -18.16
N GLN A 460 -6.21 -2.39 -19.33
CA GLN A 460 -7.16 -3.46 -19.65
C GLN A 460 -6.59 -4.61 -20.53
N PHE A 461 -5.27 -4.73 -20.68
CA PHE A 461 -4.66 -5.77 -21.52
C PHE A 461 -5.18 -7.20 -21.24
N TRP A 462 -5.31 -7.56 -19.96
CA TRP A 462 -5.81 -8.87 -19.54
C TRP A 462 -7.26 -9.15 -19.95
N GLU A 463 -8.06 -8.11 -20.18
CA GLU A 463 -9.46 -8.24 -20.66
C GLU A 463 -9.52 -8.60 -22.15
N ARG A 464 -8.44 -8.35 -22.90
CA ARG A 464 -8.34 -8.70 -24.33
C ARG A 464 -7.84 -10.13 -24.56
N LEU A 465 -7.23 -10.75 -23.55
CA LEU A 465 -6.76 -12.12 -23.67
C LEU A 465 -7.95 -13.07 -23.88
N PRO A 466 -7.79 -14.10 -24.74
CA PRO A 466 -8.81 -15.13 -24.88
C PRO A 466 -9.16 -15.75 -23.53
N GLY A 467 -10.45 -15.72 -23.19
CA GLY A 467 -10.95 -16.36 -21.97
C GLY A 467 -10.85 -17.89 -22.01
N PHE A 468 -11.26 -18.53 -20.93
CA PHE A 468 -11.29 -19.97 -20.74
C PHE A 468 -12.73 -20.48 -20.66
N HIS A 469 -12.94 -21.75 -21.02
CA HIS A 469 -14.25 -22.43 -20.97
C HIS A 469 -14.35 -23.40 -19.79
N TRP A 470 -13.27 -23.54 -19.04
CA TRP A 470 -13.20 -24.43 -17.90
C TRP A 470 -12.27 -23.84 -16.83
N SER A 471 -12.66 -23.98 -15.57
CA SER A 471 -11.81 -23.67 -14.42
C SER A 471 -12.09 -24.62 -13.26
N ALA A 472 -11.07 -24.99 -12.50
CA ALA A 472 -11.26 -25.70 -11.24
C ALA A 472 -12.06 -24.84 -10.25
N ILE A 473 -12.94 -25.46 -9.47
CA ILE A 473 -13.75 -24.74 -8.48
C ILE A 473 -13.03 -24.75 -7.14
N VAL A 474 -12.87 -23.55 -6.59
CA VAL A 474 -12.26 -23.32 -5.29
C VAL A 474 -13.23 -22.55 -4.40
N ARG A 475 -13.27 -22.90 -3.11
CA ARG A 475 -14.09 -22.23 -2.09
C ARG A 475 -13.50 -20.88 -1.71
N LYS A 476 -12.21 -20.86 -1.40
CA LYS A 476 -11.49 -19.65 -0.97
C LYS A 476 -9.98 -19.80 -1.18
N SER A 477 -9.26 -18.69 -1.12
CA SER A 477 -7.80 -18.70 -0.96
C SER A 477 -7.42 -19.14 0.45
N ARG A 478 -6.26 -19.80 0.61
CA ARG A 478 -5.69 -20.08 1.94
C ARG A 478 -5.11 -18.79 2.55
N PRO A 479 -5.06 -18.66 3.89
CA PRO A 479 -4.31 -17.59 4.55
C PRO A 479 -2.86 -17.52 4.05
N GLY A 480 -2.32 -16.31 3.92
CA GLY A 480 -0.99 -16.06 3.35
C GLY A 480 -0.90 -16.18 1.82
N SER A 481 -2.03 -16.41 1.13
CA SER A 481 -2.05 -16.39 -0.34
C SER A 481 -2.34 -15.00 -0.86
N GLU A 482 -1.64 -14.61 -1.92
CA GLU A 482 -1.96 -13.42 -2.71
C GLU A 482 -2.73 -13.84 -3.96
N VAL A 483 -3.97 -13.36 -4.07
CA VAL A 483 -4.81 -13.61 -5.24
C VAL A 483 -4.51 -12.54 -6.28
N LEU A 484 -3.88 -12.94 -7.39
CA LEU A 484 -3.50 -12.05 -8.50
C LEU A 484 -4.64 -11.90 -9.51
N ALA A 485 -5.41 -12.95 -9.76
CA ALA A 485 -6.57 -12.89 -10.64
C ALA A 485 -7.75 -13.70 -10.09
N VAL A 486 -8.94 -13.24 -10.41
CA VAL A 486 -10.22 -13.88 -10.07
C VAL A 486 -11.05 -14.16 -11.32
N HIS A 487 -11.98 -15.10 -11.21
CA HIS A 487 -12.93 -15.41 -12.26
C HIS A 487 -13.85 -14.21 -12.52
N SER A 488 -14.00 -13.82 -13.80
CA SER A 488 -14.84 -12.69 -14.21
C SER A 488 -16.32 -12.85 -13.82
N ASN A 489 -16.89 -14.02 -14.14
CA ASN A 489 -18.34 -14.26 -14.00
C ASN A 489 -18.79 -15.04 -12.75
N PHE A 490 -17.91 -15.82 -12.11
CA PHE A 490 -18.29 -16.75 -11.05
C PHE A 490 -17.98 -16.18 -9.67
N ARG A 491 -18.95 -16.24 -8.77
CA ARG A 491 -18.86 -15.81 -7.38
C ARG A 491 -19.41 -16.90 -6.45
N ASN A 492 -18.81 -17.01 -5.28
CA ASN A 492 -19.25 -17.86 -4.19
C ASN A 492 -19.46 -17.00 -2.92
N ASP A 493 -19.75 -17.64 -1.79
CA ASP A 493 -20.01 -16.95 -0.52
C ASP A 493 -18.82 -16.12 -0.01
N TRP A 494 -17.60 -16.40 -0.50
CA TRP A 494 -16.36 -15.71 -0.17
C TRP A 494 -15.97 -14.63 -1.20
N GLY A 495 -16.83 -14.35 -2.19
CA GLY A 495 -16.64 -13.33 -3.20
C GLY A 495 -16.32 -13.91 -4.59
N ARG A 496 -15.47 -13.23 -5.36
CA ARG A 496 -15.05 -13.73 -6.69
C ARG A 496 -14.04 -14.86 -6.52
N MET A 497 -14.25 -15.95 -7.27
CA MET A 497 -13.42 -17.15 -7.15
C MET A 497 -11.98 -16.89 -7.62
N PRO A 498 -10.95 -17.18 -6.80
CA PRO A 498 -9.55 -17.11 -7.22
C PRO A 498 -9.25 -18.02 -8.40
N THR A 499 -8.52 -17.49 -9.39
CA THR A 499 -8.10 -18.23 -10.60
C THR A 499 -6.60 -18.16 -10.84
N LEU A 500 -5.92 -17.15 -10.29
CA LEU A 500 -4.47 -17.10 -10.20
C LEU A 500 -4.11 -16.66 -8.79
N ALA A 501 -3.40 -17.50 -8.05
CA ALA A 501 -2.98 -17.21 -6.69
C ALA A 501 -1.55 -17.70 -6.46
N ILE A 502 -0.80 -16.96 -5.67
CA ILE A 502 0.55 -17.33 -5.23
C ILE A 502 0.57 -17.43 -3.71
N ARG A 503 1.45 -18.28 -3.18
CA ARG A 503 1.66 -18.42 -1.74
C ARG A 503 3.08 -18.87 -1.46
N TYR A 504 3.68 -18.31 -0.42
CA TYR A 504 4.92 -18.82 0.13
C TYR A 504 4.63 -20.00 1.06
N ALA A 505 5.43 -21.06 0.95
CA ALA A 505 5.28 -22.25 1.78
C ALA A 505 6.67 -22.74 2.21
N GLY A 506 6.99 -22.58 3.50
CA GLY A 506 8.35 -22.72 4.01
C GLY A 506 9.31 -21.76 3.30
N ALA A 507 10.44 -22.28 2.82
CA ALA A 507 11.42 -21.57 2.01
C ALA A 507 10.96 -21.31 0.55
N GLY A 508 10.02 -22.12 0.05
CA GLY A 508 9.63 -22.17 -1.35
C GLY A 508 8.42 -21.32 -1.71
N LYS A 509 8.05 -21.42 -2.98
CA LYS A 509 6.90 -20.70 -3.56
C LYS A 509 5.96 -21.67 -4.22
N THR A 510 4.68 -21.34 -4.17
CA THR A 510 3.60 -22.11 -4.80
C THR A 510 2.75 -21.17 -5.63
N LEU A 511 2.39 -21.61 -6.84
CA LEU A 511 1.52 -20.87 -7.75
C LEU A 511 0.37 -21.77 -8.17
N TYR A 512 -0.83 -21.23 -8.18
CA TYR A 512 -2.03 -21.90 -8.64
C TYR A 512 -2.61 -21.14 -9.83
N LEU A 513 -2.76 -21.81 -10.98
CA LEU A 513 -3.50 -21.32 -12.13
C LEU A 513 -4.70 -22.24 -12.38
N GLY A 514 -5.89 -21.80 -12.00
CA GLY A 514 -7.11 -22.61 -11.96
C GLY A 514 -7.73 -22.96 -13.32
N SER A 515 -7.01 -22.86 -14.43
CA SER A 515 -7.49 -23.19 -15.77
C SER A 515 -6.36 -23.76 -16.65
N ASP A 516 -6.71 -24.72 -17.50
CA ASP A 516 -5.79 -25.39 -18.44
C ASP A 516 -5.83 -24.79 -19.87
N ALA A 517 -6.17 -23.50 -19.96
CA ALA A 517 -6.47 -22.83 -21.21
C ALA A 517 -5.55 -21.63 -21.53
N ALA A 518 -4.44 -21.46 -20.80
CA ALA A 518 -3.48 -20.39 -21.05
C ALA A 518 -2.88 -20.48 -22.47
N TRP A 519 -2.77 -21.68 -23.03
CA TRP A 519 -2.35 -21.91 -24.42
C TRP A 519 -3.18 -21.14 -25.46
N ARG A 520 -4.44 -20.77 -25.12
CA ARG A 520 -5.31 -19.99 -26.00
C ARG A 520 -4.82 -18.57 -26.19
N TRP A 521 -3.96 -18.05 -25.31
CA TRP A 521 -3.32 -16.74 -25.46
C TRP A 521 -2.40 -16.64 -26.67
N ARG A 522 -2.20 -17.77 -27.37
CA ARG A 522 -1.53 -17.82 -28.66
C ARG A 522 -2.41 -17.40 -29.85
N ARG A 523 -3.71 -17.30 -29.65
CA ARG A 523 -4.66 -16.97 -30.72
C ARG A 523 -4.39 -15.56 -31.26
N GLY A 524 -4.03 -15.48 -32.53
CA GLY A 524 -3.82 -14.21 -33.25
C GLY A 524 -2.46 -13.55 -33.02
N VAL A 525 -1.61 -14.10 -32.15
CA VAL A 525 -0.29 -13.54 -31.77
C VAL A 525 0.81 -14.60 -31.60
N GLU A 526 0.51 -15.85 -31.96
CA GLU A 526 1.37 -17.03 -31.81
C GLU A 526 1.99 -17.10 -30.41
N ASP A 527 3.31 -17.21 -30.26
CA ASP A 527 3.91 -17.52 -28.96
C ASP A 527 4.05 -16.29 -28.05
N LYS A 528 3.70 -15.07 -28.49
CA LYS A 528 4.07 -13.82 -27.81
C LYS A 528 3.68 -13.75 -26.32
N TYR A 529 2.42 -14.02 -25.96
CA TYR A 529 1.94 -13.83 -24.59
C TYR A 529 2.04 -15.09 -23.73
N HIS A 530 1.74 -16.27 -24.30
CA HIS A 530 1.84 -17.55 -23.59
C HIS A 530 3.29 -17.88 -23.20
N TYR A 531 4.23 -17.72 -24.14
CA TYR A 531 5.65 -17.94 -23.87
C TYR A 531 6.16 -17.00 -22.79
N ARG A 532 5.87 -15.69 -22.91
CA ARG A 532 6.28 -14.69 -21.91
C ARG A 532 5.76 -15.00 -20.51
N PHE A 533 4.49 -15.37 -20.40
CA PHE A 533 3.91 -15.72 -19.11
C PHE A 533 4.64 -16.90 -18.46
N TRP A 534 4.83 -18.00 -19.18
CA TRP A 534 5.50 -19.17 -18.61
C TRP A 534 6.98 -18.97 -18.38
N SER A 535 7.67 -18.21 -19.23
CA SER A 535 9.07 -17.79 -19.02
C SER A 535 9.21 -16.91 -17.77
N GLN A 536 8.28 -16.00 -17.50
CA GLN A 536 8.25 -15.20 -16.26
C GLN A 536 7.95 -16.09 -15.04
N VAL A 537 6.96 -16.97 -15.13
CA VAL A 537 6.58 -17.88 -14.04
C VAL A 537 7.75 -18.79 -13.66
N VAL A 538 8.38 -19.48 -14.61
CA VAL A 538 9.48 -20.41 -14.29
C VAL A 538 10.64 -19.69 -13.60
N ARG A 539 11.00 -18.48 -14.04
CA ARG A 539 12.04 -17.65 -13.40
C ARG A 539 11.63 -17.18 -12.01
N TRP A 540 10.38 -16.72 -11.84
CA TRP A 540 9.87 -16.28 -10.54
C TRP A 540 9.89 -17.40 -9.49
N MET A 541 9.53 -18.61 -9.95
CA MET A 541 9.45 -19.80 -9.13
C MET A 541 10.84 -20.35 -8.79
N ALA A 542 11.80 -20.28 -9.72
CA ALA A 542 13.19 -20.72 -9.50
C ALA A 542 14.00 -19.75 -8.63
N HIS A 543 13.61 -18.47 -8.60
CA HIS A 543 14.35 -17.40 -7.92
C HIS A 543 14.67 -17.70 -6.44
N GLY A 544 13.79 -18.41 -5.72
CA GLY A 544 14.00 -18.72 -4.30
C GLY A 544 15.20 -19.61 -4.04
N ARG A 545 15.46 -20.56 -4.92
CA ARG A 545 16.53 -21.55 -4.79
C ARG A 545 17.91 -20.98 -5.11
N TYR A 546 18.00 -20.07 -6.07
CA TYR A 546 19.30 -19.50 -6.48
C TYR A 546 19.92 -18.58 -5.44
N LEU A 547 19.10 -17.77 -4.76
CA LEU A 547 19.57 -16.94 -3.64
C LEU A 547 20.05 -17.83 -2.47
N ALA A 548 19.30 -18.89 -2.18
CA ALA A 548 19.61 -19.83 -1.10
C ALA A 548 20.93 -20.59 -1.32
N GLU A 549 21.25 -20.96 -2.56
CA GLU A 549 22.46 -21.73 -2.90
C GLU A 549 23.77 -20.94 -2.69
N LYS A 550 23.76 -19.61 -2.88
CA LYS A 550 24.95 -18.75 -2.74
C LYS A 550 25.13 -18.21 -1.31
N GLU A 551 24.07 -17.65 -0.73
CA GLU A 551 24.17 -16.87 0.51
C GLU A 551 23.72 -17.68 1.74
N GLY A 552 22.94 -18.76 1.57
CA GLY A 552 22.40 -19.58 2.68
C GLY A 552 21.40 -18.84 3.58
N ILE A 553 21.12 -17.58 3.29
CA ILE A 553 20.13 -16.75 3.97
C ILE A 553 19.41 -15.90 2.92
N ARG A 554 18.10 -15.78 3.03
CA ARG A 554 17.26 -15.01 2.12
C ARG A 554 16.34 -14.13 2.92
N VAL A 555 16.18 -12.89 2.50
CA VAL A 555 15.29 -11.94 3.16
C VAL A 555 14.32 -11.39 2.11
N ILE A 556 13.03 -11.54 2.38
CA ILE A 556 11.93 -11.16 1.49
C ILE A 556 11.08 -10.13 2.23
N PRO A 557 11.17 -8.85 1.87
CA PRO A 557 10.25 -7.83 2.34
C PRO A 557 8.96 -7.86 1.52
N ASP A 558 7.83 -7.73 2.21
CA ASP A 558 6.49 -7.55 1.65
C ASP A 558 5.85 -6.29 2.26
N PRO A 559 5.62 -5.23 1.46
CA PRO A 559 5.92 -5.11 0.03
C PRO A 559 7.41 -4.88 -0.28
N GLU A 560 7.88 -5.28 -1.46
CA GLU A 560 9.30 -5.12 -1.89
C GLU A 560 9.75 -3.65 -2.02
N ARG A 561 8.82 -2.74 -2.32
CA ARG A 561 9.03 -1.28 -2.36
C ARG A 561 7.99 -0.59 -1.48
N PRO A 562 8.24 -0.50 -0.16
CA PRO A 562 7.27 0.02 0.79
C PRO A 562 7.13 1.53 0.67
N LYS A 563 5.89 2.03 0.80
CA LYS A 563 5.65 3.47 0.89
C LYS A 563 5.98 3.99 2.29
N ALA A 564 6.31 5.27 2.38
CA ALA A 564 6.43 5.93 3.68
C ALA A 564 5.13 5.78 4.49
N GLY A 565 5.26 5.36 5.74
CA GLY A 565 4.17 5.02 6.65
C GLY A 565 3.68 3.57 6.58
N GLU A 566 4.10 2.78 5.58
CA GLU A 566 3.63 1.41 5.39
C GLU A 566 4.34 0.42 6.33
N LYS A 567 3.61 -0.61 6.76
CA LYS A 567 4.18 -1.69 7.56
C LYS A 567 4.74 -2.75 6.62
N VAL A 568 6.02 -3.05 6.77
CA VAL A 568 6.75 -4.02 5.96
C VAL A 568 6.89 -5.30 6.77
N PHE A 569 6.42 -6.40 6.21
CA PHE A 569 6.66 -7.73 6.76
C PHE A 569 7.93 -8.28 6.12
N VAL A 570 8.86 -8.73 6.95
CA VAL A 570 10.14 -9.25 6.48
C VAL A 570 10.21 -10.72 6.81
N ARG A 571 10.36 -11.54 5.78
CA ARG A 571 10.52 -12.98 5.90
C ARG A 571 11.97 -13.33 5.65
N ALA A 572 12.67 -13.79 6.68
CA ALA A 572 13.99 -14.38 6.55
C ALA A 572 13.86 -15.90 6.40
N ILE A 573 14.50 -16.49 5.40
CA ILE A 573 14.63 -17.93 5.22
C ILE A 573 16.12 -18.22 5.40
N VAL A 574 16.48 -18.97 6.42
CA VAL A 574 17.87 -19.27 6.76
C VAL A 574 18.09 -20.77 6.60
N LEU A 575 19.15 -21.12 5.89
CA LEU A 575 19.67 -22.47 5.76
C LEU A 575 20.96 -22.60 6.58
N ASP A 576 21.20 -23.80 7.10
CA ASP A 576 22.44 -24.19 7.74
C ASP A 576 23.59 -24.39 6.71
N GLN A 577 24.76 -24.80 7.19
CA GLN A 577 25.91 -25.07 6.32
C GLN A 577 25.72 -26.29 5.41
N ALA A 578 24.79 -27.19 5.75
CA ALA A 578 24.46 -28.38 4.97
C ALA A 578 23.34 -28.13 3.95
N GLY A 579 22.76 -26.92 3.92
CA GLY A 579 21.70 -26.52 2.99
C GLY A 579 20.29 -26.91 3.44
N PHE A 580 20.11 -27.29 4.71
CA PHE A 580 18.80 -27.54 5.32
C PHE A 580 18.32 -26.31 6.08
N PRO A 581 16.99 -26.10 6.24
CA PRO A 581 16.48 -24.96 6.99
C PRO A 581 16.94 -24.99 8.45
N LEU A 582 17.33 -23.81 8.95
CA LEU A 582 17.82 -23.66 10.32
C LEU A 582 16.71 -23.96 11.33
N GLU A 583 16.82 -25.07 12.07
CA GLU A 583 15.79 -25.48 13.03
C GLU A 583 15.85 -24.66 14.33
N GLU A 584 17.06 -24.38 14.83
CA GLU A 584 17.29 -23.59 16.04
C GLU A 584 18.30 -22.49 15.78
N GLY A 585 17.95 -21.25 16.13
CA GLY A 585 18.83 -20.12 15.88
C GLY A 585 18.21 -18.75 16.08
N GLU A 586 19.01 -17.79 16.55
CA GLU A 586 18.64 -16.38 16.54
C GLU A 586 19.01 -15.73 15.21
N VAL A 587 18.00 -15.13 14.58
CA VAL A 587 18.17 -14.32 13.38
C VAL A 587 17.92 -12.86 13.77
N ARG A 588 18.94 -12.02 13.54
CA ARG A 588 18.92 -10.59 13.87
C ARG A 588 19.02 -9.78 12.59
N GLY A 589 18.24 -8.71 12.52
CA GLY A 589 18.30 -7.71 11.47
C GLY A 589 18.70 -6.36 12.02
N LEU A 590 19.42 -5.58 11.23
CA LEU A 590 19.68 -4.17 11.44
C LEU A 590 19.13 -3.43 10.24
N ILE A 591 18.21 -2.50 10.47
CA ILE A 591 17.71 -1.57 9.47
C ILE A 591 18.39 -0.23 9.68
N ALA A 592 18.91 0.37 8.63
CA ALA A 592 19.32 1.77 8.58
C ALA A 592 18.33 2.55 7.69
N HIS A 593 17.59 3.47 8.30
CA HIS A 593 16.72 4.40 7.58
C HIS A 593 17.54 5.53 6.92
N PRO A 594 17.03 6.16 5.85
CA PRO A 594 17.70 7.27 5.17
C PRO A 594 18.16 8.41 6.11
N GLY A 595 17.39 8.73 7.15
CA GLY A 595 17.71 9.74 8.17
C GLY A 595 18.78 9.32 9.19
N GLY A 596 19.44 8.17 9.01
CA GLY A 596 20.50 7.66 9.88
C GLY A 596 20.01 7.00 11.17
N GLN A 597 18.68 6.88 11.37
CA GLN A 597 18.13 6.08 12.45
C GLN A 597 18.31 4.60 12.16
N THR A 598 18.86 3.86 13.12
CA THR A 598 18.96 2.40 13.03
C THR A 598 17.91 1.73 13.93
N GLU A 599 17.26 0.68 13.41
CA GLU A 599 16.29 -0.14 14.13
C GLU A 599 16.78 -1.60 14.12
N ASN A 600 16.85 -2.22 15.30
CA ASN A 600 17.15 -3.64 15.42
C ASN A 600 15.87 -4.45 15.24
N LEU A 601 15.90 -5.43 14.35
CA LEU A 601 14.86 -6.41 14.16
C LEU A 601 15.24 -7.74 14.77
N LEU A 602 14.36 -8.27 15.60
CA LEU A 602 14.42 -9.67 16.01
C LEU A 602 13.45 -10.46 15.14
N PHE A 603 13.97 -11.48 14.46
CA PHE A 603 13.17 -12.37 13.64
C PHE A 603 12.71 -13.57 14.49
N ASN A 604 11.40 -13.77 14.55
CA ASN A 604 10.81 -14.88 15.31
C ASN A 604 10.56 -16.07 14.38
N PRO A 605 10.80 -17.32 14.82
CA PRO A 605 10.52 -18.50 14.01
C PRO A 605 9.02 -18.56 13.65
N ALA A 606 8.73 -18.88 12.39
CA ALA A 606 7.38 -18.96 11.86
C ALA A 606 6.80 -20.37 12.05
N GLU A 607 5.49 -20.47 12.30
CA GLU A 607 4.77 -21.76 12.31
C GLU A 607 4.69 -22.41 10.91
N GLU A 608 5.09 -21.69 9.85
CA GLU A 608 5.01 -22.14 8.46
C GLU A 608 6.06 -23.22 8.09
N GLY A 609 7.10 -23.39 8.89
CA GLY A 609 8.13 -24.42 8.70
C GLY A 609 9.50 -24.04 9.28
N PRO A 610 10.39 -25.02 9.51
CA PRO A 610 11.74 -24.78 10.03
C PRO A 610 12.54 -23.86 9.09
N GLY A 611 13.46 -23.07 9.66
CA GLY A 611 14.30 -22.09 8.96
C GLY A 611 13.58 -20.86 8.39
N VAL A 612 12.27 -20.71 8.60
CA VAL A 612 11.54 -19.48 8.26
C VAL A 612 11.37 -18.63 9.51
N TYR A 613 11.77 -17.37 9.41
CA TYR A 613 11.63 -16.39 10.47
C TYR A 613 10.93 -15.13 9.96
N LEU A 614 10.11 -14.52 10.80
CA LEU A 614 9.31 -13.35 10.48
C LEU A 614 9.66 -12.20 11.41
N ALA A 615 9.81 -11.02 10.82
CA ALA A 615 9.88 -9.75 11.51
C ALA A 615 8.94 -8.76 10.81
N SER A 616 8.66 -7.63 11.45
CA SER A 616 7.97 -6.54 10.79
C SER A 616 8.50 -5.20 11.29
N PHE A 617 8.63 -4.24 10.38
CA PHE A 617 9.01 -2.88 10.71
C PHE A 617 8.09 -1.89 9.99
N LYS A 618 8.20 -0.60 10.31
CA LYS A 618 7.45 0.46 9.62
C LYS A 618 8.42 1.29 8.81
N ALA A 619 8.19 1.41 7.50
CA ALA A 619 8.98 2.30 6.65
C ALA A 619 8.60 3.75 6.99
N ARG A 620 9.40 4.45 7.80
CA ARG A 620 9.04 5.78 8.34
C ARG A 620 9.33 6.92 7.37
N GLU A 621 10.38 6.78 6.59
CA GLU A 621 10.94 7.83 5.74
C GLU A 621 11.01 7.34 4.28
N ALA A 622 10.91 8.28 3.34
CA ALA A 622 11.13 7.99 1.93
C ALA A 622 12.64 8.02 1.62
N GLY A 623 13.12 7.03 0.85
CA GLY A 623 14.52 6.90 0.44
C GLY A 623 15.03 5.46 0.59
N PRO A 624 16.28 5.19 0.15
CA PRO A 624 16.87 3.85 0.21
C PRO A 624 17.09 3.42 1.66
N LEU A 625 16.59 2.24 2.01
CA LEU A 625 16.71 1.64 3.33
C LEU A 625 17.66 0.45 3.25
N GLU A 626 18.74 0.48 4.01
CA GLU A 626 19.69 -0.63 4.08
C GLU A 626 19.28 -1.60 5.19
N MET A 627 19.17 -2.88 4.86
CA MET A 627 18.86 -3.94 5.81
C MET A 627 19.96 -4.99 5.76
N LYS A 628 20.57 -5.23 6.93
CA LYS A 628 21.55 -6.30 7.14
C LYS A 628 20.96 -7.35 8.07
N VAL A 629 20.90 -8.59 7.63
CA VAL A 629 20.37 -9.72 8.41
C VAL A 629 21.48 -10.73 8.64
N THR A 630 21.68 -11.10 9.90
CA THR A 630 22.70 -12.05 10.36
C THR A 630 22.05 -13.19 11.11
N ALA A 631 22.43 -14.41 10.75
CA ALA A 631 22.09 -15.62 11.49
C ALA A 631 23.36 -16.17 12.16
N GLU A 632 23.49 -15.95 13.46
CA GLU A 632 24.71 -16.30 14.23
C GLU A 632 25.00 -17.82 14.28
N PRO A 633 24.02 -18.75 14.39
CA PRO A 633 24.33 -20.18 14.43
C PRO A 633 24.76 -20.76 13.07
N ALA A 634 24.40 -20.11 11.97
CA ALA A 634 24.71 -20.56 10.61
C ALA A 634 25.86 -19.79 9.95
N GLU A 635 26.42 -18.77 10.64
CA GLU A 635 27.39 -17.80 10.11
C GLU A 635 26.98 -17.20 8.76
N ARG A 636 25.68 -16.95 8.57
CA ARG A 636 25.13 -16.37 7.34
C ARG A 636 24.79 -14.91 7.52
N GLU A 637 25.14 -14.10 6.53
CA GLU A 637 24.84 -12.67 6.49
C GLU A 637 24.31 -12.29 5.10
N LEU A 638 23.25 -11.46 5.06
CA LEU A 638 22.77 -10.82 3.85
C LEU A 638 22.58 -9.33 4.10
N SER A 639 23.11 -8.51 3.20
CA SER A 639 22.81 -7.07 3.12
C SER A 639 21.99 -6.79 1.87
N LEU A 640 20.87 -6.09 2.02
CA LEU A 640 20.01 -5.67 0.92
C LEU A 640 19.60 -4.20 1.08
N THR A 641 19.36 -3.54 -0.05
CA THR A 641 18.86 -2.18 -0.09
C THR A 641 17.44 -2.18 -0.63
N LEU A 642 16.49 -1.67 0.17
CA LEU A 642 15.11 -1.45 -0.24
C LEU A 642 14.97 -0.04 -0.79
N SER A 643 14.42 0.07 -2.00
CA SER A 643 14.27 1.32 -2.77
C SER A 643 12.92 1.97 -2.58
#